data_AF-A0AA38NS95-F1
#
_entry.id   AF-A0AA38NS95-F1
#
_cell.length_a   1.000
_cell.length_b   1.000
_cell.length_c   1.000
_cell.angle_alpha   90.00
_cell.angle_beta   90.00
_cell.angle_gamma   90.00
#
_symmetry.space_group_name_H-M   'P 1'
#
loop_
_entity.id
_entity.type
_entity.pdbx_description
1 polymer ?
#
loop_
_entity_poly.entity_id
_entity_poly.type
_entity_poly.pdbx_seq_one_letter_code
_entity_poly.pdbx_strand_id
1 'polypeptide(L)'
;MPGILDVDAGVDVIISVLVRKEDILQTQENYALLLKTLHNGGLRAVGRRGDSDEKVLVFVSCPEAFLQLLVHKERKTDFLSGLPVTPISGKNNFSPSGRNISPSERNLSPSERIRLVHSYITSAHPDGGLGIHPDIPRWGLIESVFCLHDRVFNDLWIHAWASNWLSTASVSQDQIRAHFGDAFALYFIFIQSYTRALAVPAAFGVVFWVIGAPYSPTYSLLTSVWAIGFVEWWRVKERRVALKYGVRGATKVEKTRVQNIYRDVSAWKREIRILASVPVILGFAALLAVLMTGIFFLEEFCEHFYTGPGQTYISYTPTILYAILVPHLISFFQSCAERFATWENHTHHSTHDASVTLKTFIFTALVAYLSLTLTALVYVPFGDAMVKIAMEWFGANGSFDAILSEGRAELKLDRSRLEEQMFAYTVTNQIVDSVTEIGWPYAIKIWHSISGSIRRKENNNLLTDELCESPIMESPPDSPISRFMESAVPKTPRSPFANAFAHLRSFSTSLTLQPSAEDSHLSRALYESTLPSTPSNLSTDYSEMVIQFGYVVLWSTIFPLAPLFALFNNILEMRKDAFRIANHERRPIPERTESIGPWLNVLEFLGWGSAVVNAVLVGLFCPNSHTDERGKCGYLFDLTRDTGTPIETISLALSDAVWDSADVAAWRELGLTVMILVLGASQAWVVVRSLMRHIIEKVMWEGSAEVEQWRKEVKKVKEVFLDGLSDEGISNESKVEEKTGTADDAHTEEKPKSIRKRSKRKRKSIPERSEMCSQPGSCLPSESSDLTVTFWEYDEGLEEIRRLRKEG
;
A
#
# COMPACT_ATOMS: atom_id res chain seq x y z
N MET A 1 -5.33 26.33 -13.04
CA MET A 1 -4.14 26.79 -12.30
C MET A 1 -2.94 26.64 -13.22
N PRO A 2 -2.12 27.67 -13.43
CA PRO A 2 -0.92 27.55 -14.25
C PRO A 2 0.24 26.96 -13.44
N GLY A 3 0.93 26.00 -14.05
CA GLY A 3 2.27 25.47 -13.76
C GLY A 3 2.85 25.63 -12.36
N ILE A 4 2.66 24.62 -11.51
CA ILE A 4 3.54 24.35 -10.37
C ILE A 4 3.84 22.85 -10.40
N LEU A 5 4.67 22.46 -11.36
CA LEU A 5 5.59 21.36 -11.14
C LEU A 5 6.94 22.04 -11.13
N ASP A 6 7.63 22.00 -10.01
CA ASP A 6 9.08 22.15 -9.99
C ASP A 6 9.62 20.88 -10.68
N VAL A 7 9.46 20.84 -12.02
CA VAL A 7 9.89 19.71 -12.84
C VAL A 7 11.40 19.77 -12.82
N ASP A 8 12.02 18.93 -11.99
CA ASP A 8 13.44 18.59 -12.06
C ASP A 8 13.78 18.33 -13.54
N ALA A 9 14.38 19.31 -14.25
CA ALA A 9 14.87 19.26 -15.63
C ALA A 9 14.03 18.53 -16.72
N GLY A 10 12.75 18.23 -16.51
CA GLY A 10 11.94 17.37 -17.40
C GLY A 10 12.11 15.85 -17.19
N VAL A 11 12.59 15.41 -16.04
CA VAL A 11 12.84 13.99 -15.70
C VAL A 11 11.53 13.27 -15.37
N ASP A 12 11.31 12.11 -16.00
CA ASP A 12 10.14 11.28 -15.77
C ASP A 12 10.44 10.09 -14.86
N VAL A 13 11.57 9.41 -15.10
CA VAL A 13 11.98 8.16 -14.41
C VAL A 13 13.49 8.15 -14.23
N ILE A 14 13.97 7.56 -13.14
CA ILE A 14 15.40 7.32 -12.86
C ILE A 14 15.64 5.82 -12.76
N ILE A 15 16.73 5.36 -13.39
CA ILE A 15 17.20 3.98 -13.31
C ILE A 15 18.51 3.97 -12.50
N SER A 16 18.50 3.28 -11.35
CA SER A 16 19.71 3.04 -10.55
C SER A 16 20.47 1.85 -11.12
N VAL A 17 21.73 2.07 -11.52
CA VAL A 17 22.61 1.05 -12.08
C VAL A 17 23.80 0.83 -11.15
N LEU A 18 24.01 -0.42 -10.74
CA LEU A 18 25.15 -0.84 -9.94
C LEU A 18 26.40 -0.97 -10.81
N VAL A 19 27.51 -0.45 -10.30
CA VAL A 19 28.82 -0.55 -10.92
C VAL A 19 29.62 -1.64 -10.19
N ARG A 20 29.78 -2.79 -10.85
CA ARG A 20 30.64 -3.87 -10.32
C ARG A 20 32.09 -3.59 -10.68
N LYS A 21 32.92 -3.28 -9.67
CA LYS A 21 34.36 -3.03 -9.83
C LYS A 21 35.15 -4.27 -10.30
N GLU A 22 34.63 -5.47 -10.04
CA GLU A 22 35.23 -6.73 -10.48
C GLU A 22 35.12 -6.95 -12.00
N ASP A 23 34.02 -6.49 -12.60
CA ASP A 23 33.67 -6.69 -14.03
C ASP A 23 33.35 -5.36 -14.72
N ILE A 24 34.28 -4.41 -14.66
CA ILE A 24 34.06 -3.04 -15.18
C ILE A 24 33.78 -3.04 -16.69
N LEU A 25 34.42 -3.94 -17.47
CA LEU A 25 34.17 -4.07 -18.91
C LEU A 25 32.73 -4.46 -19.22
N GLN A 26 32.22 -5.49 -18.54
CA GLN A 26 30.84 -5.94 -18.71
C GLN A 26 29.85 -4.88 -18.23
N THR A 27 30.18 -4.17 -17.16
CA THR A 27 29.40 -3.03 -16.66
C THR A 27 29.31 -1.91 -17.70
N GLN A 28 30.44 -1.56 -18.33
CA GLN A 28 30.50 -0.54 -19.38
C GLN A 28 29.67 -0.94 -20.61
N GLU A 29 29.78 -2.19 -21.06
CA GLU A 29 29.00 -2.70 -22.21
C GLU A 29 27.50 -2.73 -21.94
N ASN A 30 27.09 -3.22 -20.76
CA ASN A 30 25.69 -3.26 -20.35
C ASN A 30 25.09 -1.86 -20.18
N TYR A 31 25.86 -0.92 -19.62
CA TYR A 31 25.45 0.48 -19.51
C TYR A 31 25.28 1.14 -20.88
N ALA A 32 26.24 0.95 -21.79
CA ALA A 32 26.13 1.45 -23.16
C ALA A 32 24.94 0.83 -23.91
N LEU A 33 24.66 -0.46 -23.68
CA LEU A 33 23.50 -1.16 -24.22
C LEU A 33 22.19 -0.60 -23.66
N LEU A 34 22.14 -0.26 -22.37
CA LEU A 34 20.99 0.36 -21.71
C LEU A 34 20.63 1.70 -22.38
N LEU A 35 21.60 2.62 -22.47
CA LEU A 35 21.40 3.92 -23.11
C LEU A 35 20.99 3.79 -24.58
N LYS A 36 21.66 2.90 -25.32
CA LYS A 36 21.29 2.61 -26.71
C LYS A 36 19.86 2.10 -26.83
N THR A 37 19.41 1.26 -25.90
CA THR A 37 18.04 0.73 -25.88
C THR A 37 17.01 1.82 -25.59
N LEU A 38 17.29 2.71 -24.64
CA LEU A 38 16.43 3.85 -24.30
C LEU A 38 16.31 4.83 -25.46
N HIS A 39 17.43 5.21 -26.09
CA HIS A 39 17.44 6.12 -27.24
C HIS A 39 16.76 5.53 -28.48
N ASN A 40 17.04 4.25 -28.80
CA ASN A 40 16.33 3.55 -29.88
C ASN A 40 14.83 3.42 -29.59
N GLY A 41 14.47 3.38 -28.30
CA GLY A 41 13.09 3.41 -27.82
C GLY A 41 12.40 4.77 -27.90
N GLY A 42 13.07 5.82 -28.37
CA GLY A 42 12.52 7.17 -28.52
C GLY A 42 12.58 8.02 -27.24
N LEU A 43 13.33 7.58 -26.22
CA LEU A 43 13.50 8.30 -24.96
C LEU A 43 14.82 9.08 -24.94
N ARG A 44 14.87 10.16 -24.17
CA ARG A 44 16.12 10.83 -23.80
C ARG A 44 16.62 10.24 -22.49
N ALA A 45 17.88 9.82 -22.46
CA ALA A 45 18.49 9.18 -21.30
C ALA A 45 19.91 9.69 -21.13
N VAL A 46 20.28 10.03 -19.90
CA VAL A 46 21.61 10.56 -19.56
C VAL A 46 22.04 10.02 -18.20
N GLY A 47 23.30 9.62 -18.06
CA GLY A 47 23.87 9.21 -16.77
C GLY A 47 24.51 10.36 -16.01
N ARG A 48 24.39 10.29 -14.69
CA ARG A 48 25.11 11.14 -13.74
C ARG A 48 25.78 10.28 -12.68
N ARG A 49 26.88 10.81 -12.15
CA ARG A 49 27.66 10.17 -11.10
C ARG A 49 26.84 10.03 -9.80
N GLY A 50 26.99 8.89 -9.13
CA GLY A 50 26.45 8.68 -7.77
C GLY A 50 27.36 9.21 -6.66
N ASP A 51 26.83 9.30 -5.44
CA ASP A 51 27.58 9.71 -4.24
C ASP A 51 28.69 8.70 -3.87
N SER A 52 28.49 7.44 -4.27
CA SER A 52 29.48 6.35 -4.15
C SER A 52 29.96 5.89 -5.53
N ASP A 53 31.22 5.47 -5.62
CA ASP A 53 31.84 4.87 -6.82
C ASP A 53 31.21 3.51 -7.25
N GLU A 54 30.06 3.16 -6.67
CA GLU A 54 29.35 1.89 -6.88
C GLU A 54 28.01 2.06 -7.60
N LYS A 55 27.56 3.31 -7.84
CA LYS A 55 26.25 3.58 -8.45
C LYS A 55 26.31 4.68 -9.50
N VAL A 56 25.60 4.45 -10.60
CA VAL A 56 25.34 5.45 -11.64
C VAL A 56 23.82 5.61 -11.77
N LEU A 57 23.36 6.86 -11.77
CA LEU A 57 21.94 7.18 -11.94
C LEU A 57 21.68 7.59 -13.39
N VAL A 58 20.79 6.87 -14.08
CA VAL A 58 20.36 7.21 -15.43
C VAL A 58 19.03 7.94 -15.37
N PHE A 59 19.03 9.21 -15.73
CA PHE A 59 17.87 10.08 -15.82
C PHE A 59 17.19 9.88 -17.17
N VAL A 60 15.87 9.64 -17.18
CA VAL A 60 15.10 9.36 -18.38
C VAL A 60 13.97 10.38 -18.55
N SER A 61 13.82 10.92 -19.75
CA SER A 61 12.76 11.86 -20.14
C SER A 61 12.10 11.42 -21.44
N CYS A 62 10.77 11.51 -21.49
CA CYS A 62 9.96 11.20 -22.66
C CYS A 62 9.66 12.50 -23.44
N PRO A 63 10.09 12.61 -24.71
CA PRO A 63 9.70 13.72 -25.57
C PRO A 63 8.18 13.81 -25.74
N GLU A 64 7.62 15.03 -25.68
CA GLU A 64 6.17 15.24 -25.67
C GLU A 64 5.46 14.62 -26.90
N ALA A 65 6.07 14.70 -28.08
CA ALA A 65 5.53 14.09 -29.30
C ALA A 65 5.40 12.56 -29.18
N PHE A 66 6.35 11.91 -28.50
CA PHE A 66 6.32 10.47 -28.28
C PHE A 66 5.35 10.09 -27.15
N LEU A 67 5.26 10.91 -26.10
CA LEU A 67 4.29 10.73 -25.03
C LEU A 67 2.84 10.71 -25.56
N GLN A 68 2.49 11.65 -26.45
CA GLN A 68 1.16 11.70 -27.06
C GLN A 68 0.83 10.43 -27.88
N LEU A 69 1.84 9.81 -28.50
CA LEU A 69 1.69 8.53 -29.18
C LEU A 69 1.38 7.39 -28.17
N LEU A 70 2.10 7.36 -27.03
CA LEU A 70 1.85 6.38 -25.97
C LEU A 70 0.43 6.53 -25.39
N VAL A 71 -0.01 7.77 -25.12
CA VAL A 71 -1.37 8.08 -24.64
C VAL A 71 -2.42 7.57 -25.62
N HIS A 72 -2.25 7.85 -26.92
CA HIS A 72 -3.20 7.41 -27.93
C HIS A 72 -3.29 5.87 -28.00
N LYS A 73 -2.14 5.19 -27.94
CA LYS A 73 -2.06 3.71 -27.94
C LYS A 73 -2.74 3.12 -26.71
N GLU A 74 -2.52 3.68 -25.53
CA GLU A 74 -3.16 3.24 -24.30
C GLU A 74 -4.67 3.46 -24.34
N ARG A 75 -5.15 4.68 -24.59
CA ARG A 75 -6.60 4.98 -24.61
C ARG A 75 -7.36 4.12 -25.61
N LYS A 76 -6.76 3.83 -26.77
CA LYS A 76 -7.34 2.89 -27.75
C LYS A 76 -7.45 1.48 -27.18
N THR A 77 -6.40 0.99 -26.53
CA THR A 77 -6.38 -0.34 -25.91
C THR A 77 -7.41 -0.43 -24.78
N ASP A 78 -7.48 0.58 -23.91
CA ASP A 78 -8.44 0.66 -22.81
C ASP A 78 -9.88 0.62 -23.33
N PHE A 79 -10.19 1.41 -24.36
CA PHE A 79 -11.51 1.41 -24.99
C PHE A 79 -11.86 0.06 -25.58
N LEU A 80 -10.95 -0.57 -26.34
CA LEU A 80 -11.17 -1.89 -26.95
C LEU A 80 -11.35 -3.00 -25.91
N SER A 81 -10.69 -2.89 -24.76
CA SER A 81 -10.83 -3.82 -23.63
C SER A 81 -12.08 -3.57 -22.77
N GLY A 82 -12.87 -2.54 -23.10
CA GLY A 82 -14.15 -2.23 -22.47
C GLY A 82 -14.05 -1.44 -21.17
N LEU A 83 -12.94 -0.72 -20.94
CA LEU A 83 -12.88 0.25 -19.85
C LEU A 83 -13.85 1.41 -20.13
N PRO A 84 -14.39 2.06 -19.08
CA PRO A 84 -15.32 3.19 -19.21
C PRO A 84 -14.58 4.47 -19.63
N VAL A 85 -13.96 4.45 -20.81
CA VAL A 85 -13.21 5.55 -21.42
C VAL A 85 -13.89 5.90 -22.73
N THR A 86 -14.05 7.19 -23.03
CA THR A 86 -14.61 7.63 -24.30
C THR A 86 -13.60 7.47 -25.44
N PRO A 87 -14.00 6.93 -26.61
CA PRO A 87 -13.10 6.78 -27.74
C PRO A 87 -12.66 8.15 -28.29
N ILE A 88 -11.39 8.25 -28.68
CA ILE A 88 -10.86 9.44 -29.36
C ILE A 88 -11.58 9.53 -30.72
N SER A 89 -12.37 10.59 -30.94
CA SER A 89 -13.15 10.76 -32.16
C SER A 89 -12.23 10.91 -33.37
N GLY A 90 -12.15 9.87 -34.21
CA GLY A 90 -11.23 9.75 -35.34
C GLY A 90 -11.56 10.60 -36.57
N LYS A 91 -12.44 11.60 -36.48
CA LYS A 91 -12.77 12.51 -37.59
C LYS A 91 -12.25 13.92 -37.31
N ASN A 92 -10.93 14.11 -37.33
CA ASN A 92 -10.23 15.30 -37.87
C ASN A 92 -8.73 15.34 -37.48
N ASN A 93 -7.88 15.06 -38.48
CA ASN A 93 -6.51 15.54 -38.64
C ASN A 93 -5.49 15.20 -37.55
N PHE A 94 -4.76 14.10 -37.77
CA PHE A 94 -3.37 13.98 -37.32
C PHE A 94 -2.52 15.03 -38.05
N SER A 95 -2.51 16.26 -37.54
CA SER A 95 -1.50 17.25 -37.89
C SER A 95 -0.35 17.08 -36.89
N PRO A 96 0.91 16.95 -37.33
CA PRO A 96 2.07 16.86 -36.44
C PRO A 96 2.28 18.11 -35.55
N SER A 97 1.40 19.12 -35.65
CA SER A 97 1.43 20.36 -34.87
C SER A 97 0.45 20.40 -33.68
N GLY A 98 -0.23 19.31 -33.30
CA GLY A 98 -0.93 19.19 -32.01
C GLY A 98 -2.12 20.15 -31.76
N ARG A 99 -2.61 20.86 -32.79
CA ARG A 99 -3.61 21.93 -32.60
C ARG A 99 -5.05 21.44 -32.36
N ASN A 100 -5.41 20.22 -32.76
CA ASN A 100 -6.80 19.71 -32.71
C ASN A 100 -7.09 18.71 -31.58
N ILE A 101 -6.15 18.54 -30.66
CA ILE A 101 -6.29 17.67 -29.48
C ILE A 101 -7.06 18.44 -28.39
N SER A 102 -8.05 17.80 -27.76
CA SER A 102 -8.88 18.42 -26.72
C SER A 102 -8.00 18.94 -25.56
N PRO A 103 -8.39 20.01 -24.84
CA PRO A 103 -7.59 20.55 -23.74
C PRO A 103 -7.28 19.52 -22.63
N SER A 104 -8.18 18.56 -22.41
CA SER A 104 -8.02 17.43 -21.48
C SER A 104 -7.06 16.33 -21.97
N GLU A 105 -6.77 16.26 -23.26
CA GLU A 105 -5.76 15.35 -23.82
C GLU A 105 -4.36 15.97 -23.83
N ARG A 106 -4.26 17.31 -23.76
CA ARG A 106 -2.98 18.03 -23.61
C ARG A 106 -2.47 18.07 -22.17
N ASN A 107 -3.36 18.02 -21.19
CA ASN A 107 -3.00 18.10 -19.76
C ASN A 107 -3.14 16.71 -19.10
N LEU A 108 -2.14 15.86 -19.26
CA LEU A 108 -2.04 14.60 -18.52
C LEU A 108 -1.76 14.88 -17.04
N SER A 109 -2.28 14.04 -16.15
CA SER A 109 -1.86 14.12 -14.75
C SER A 109 -0.38 13.67 -14.62
N PRO A 110 0.35 14.17 -13.60
CA PRO A 110 1.68 13.67 -13.29
C PRO A 110 1.73 12.13 -13.14
N SER A 111 0.71 11.55 -12.50
CA SER A 111 0.60 10.11 -12.30
C SER A 111 0.41 9.34 -13.62
N GLU A 112 -0.42 9.83 -14.53
CA GLU A 112 -0.62 9.22 -15.85
C GLU A 112 0.66 9.26 -16.69
N ARG A 113 1.37 10.40 -16.69
CA ARG A 113 2.63 10.57 -17.41
C ARG A 113 3.69 9.59 -16.90
N ILE A 114 3.94 9.57 -15.58
CA ILE A 114 4.93 8.69 -14.97
C ILE A 114 4.57 7.22 -15.23
N ARG A 115 3.30 6.84 -15.04
CA ARG A 115 2.84 5.46 -15.27
C ARG A 115 3.06 5.02 -16.71
N LEU A 116 2.75 5.87 -17.70
CA LEU A 116 2.94 5.56 -19.12
C LEU A 116 4.41 5.35 -19.46
N VAL A 117 5.28 6.26 -19.01
CA VAL A 117 6.73 6.17 -19.27
C VAL A 117 7.33 4.97 -18.54
N HIS A 118 7.02 4.80 -17.26
CA HIS A 118 7.47 3.67 -16.46
C HIS A 118 7.01 2.33 -17.06
N SER A 119 5.72 2.21 -17.41
CA SER A 119 5.18 0.99 -18.03
C SER A 119 5.84 0.72 -19.39
N TYR A 120 6.10 1.74 -20.21
CA TYR A 120 6.81 1.56 -21.48
C TYR A 120 8.25 1.06 -21.28
N ILE A 121 8.97 1.55 -20.28
CA ILE A 121 10.34 1.11 -19.97
C ILE A 121 10.35 -0.34 -19.46
N THR A 122 9.48 -0.64 -18.49
CA THR A 122 9.53 -1.88 -17.71
C THR A 122 8.77 -3.06 -18.32
N SER A 123 7.64 -2.80 -19.00
CA SER A 123 6.85 -3.86 -19.63
C SER A 123 7.64 -4.51 -20.76
N ALA A 124 7.35 -5.78 -21.01
CA ALA A 124 8.08 -6.51 -22.02
C ALA A 124 7.66 -6.17 -23.45
N HIS A 125 8.47 -6.61 -24.41
CA HIS A 125 8.25 -6.36 -25.83
C HIS A 125 6.88 -6.82 -26.36
N PRO A 126 6.33 -8.01 -26.00
CA PRO A 126 5.00 -8.42 -26.46
C PRO A 126 3.89 -7.46 -26.00
N ASP A 127 4.06 -6.89 -24.81
CA ASP A 127 3.16 -5.90 -24.23
C ASP A 127 3.40 -4.47 -24.74
N GLY A 128 4.39 -4.30 -25.63
CA GLY A 128 4.74 -3.07 -26.30
C GLY A 128 5.71 -2.16 -25.54
N GLY A 129 6.47 -2.70 -24.58
CA GLY A 129 7.52 -1.98 -23.85
C GLY A 129 8.95 -2.35 -24.26
N LEU A 130 9.93 -1.82 -23.54
CA LEU A 130 11.38 -2.00 -23.76
C LEU A 130 11.96 -3.20 -23.01
N GLY A 131 11.24 -3.76 -22.04
CA GLY A 131 11.68 -4.89 -21.23
C GLY A 131 12.89 -4.58 -20.35
N ILE A 132 13.02 -3.35 -19.86
CA ILE A 132 14.08 -2.93 -18.93
C ILE A 132 13.56 -3.12 -17.51
N HIS A 133 13.91 -4.23 -16.88
CA HIS A 133 13.43 -4.59 -15.54
C HIS A 133 14.51 -5.35 -14.76
N PRO A 134 14.67 -5.09 -13.44
CA PRO A 134 15.72 -5.72 -12.60
C PRO A 134 15.65 -7.25 -12.59
N ASP A 135 14.45 -7.83 -12.56
CA ASP A 135 14.25 -9.29 -12.54
C ASP A 135 14.73 -10.03 -13.81
N ILE A 136 15.03 -9.33 -14.90
CA ILE A 136 15.53 -9.97 -16.12
C ILE A 136 17.04 -10.14 -15.98
N PRO A 137 17.59 -11.37 -16.12
CA PRO A 137 19.03 -11.60 -16.00
C PRO A 137 19.90 -10.72 -16.91
N ARG A 138 19.38 -10.38 -18.10
CA ARG A 138 20.03 -9.45 -19.05
C ARG A 138 20.31 -8.06 -18.46
N TRP A 139 19.48 -7.61 -17.53
CA TRP A 139 19.56 -6.31 -16.87
C TRP A 139 20.00 -6.43 -15.41
N GLY A 140 20.70 -7.49 -15.02
CA GLY A 140 21.10 -7.77 -13.63
C GLY A 140 22.10 -6.78 -12.99
N LEU A 141 22.34 -5.61 -13.61
CA LEU A 141 23.02 -4.46 -13.01
C LEU A 141 22.03 -3.37 -12.58
N ILE A 142 20.79 -3.41 -13.05
CA ILE A 142 19.74 -2.47 -12.66
C ILE A 142 19.27 -2.86 -11.27
N GLU A 143 19.42 -1.94 -10.32
CA GLU A 143 18.96 -2.11 -8.94
C GLU A 143 17.47 -1.78 -8.84
N SER A 144 17.06 -0.64 -9.41
CA SER A 144 15.67 -0.18 -9.32
C SER A 144 15.34 0.86 -10.38
N VAL A 145 14.06 0.97 -10.71
CA VAL A 145 13.48 2.00 -11.57
C VAL A 145 12.48 2.77 -10.72
N PHE A 146 12.69 4.07 -10.51
CA PHE A 146 11.89 4.88 -9.59
C PHE A 146 11.62 6.28 -10.15
N CYS A 147 10.75 7.04 -9.47
CA CYS A 147 10.41 8.41 -9.84
C CYS A 147 10.66 9.36 -8.67
N LEU A 148 10.90 10.64 -8.98
CA LEU A 148 11.15 11.67 -7.97
C LEU A 148 9.84 12.19 -7.37
N HIS A 149 9.88 12.54 -6.10
CA HIS A 149 8.78 13.21 -5.40
C HIS A 149 8.43 14.58 -6.02
N ASP A 150 7.23 15.07 -5.73
CA ASP A 150 6.90 16.49 -5.93
C ASP A 150 6.89 17.15 -4.56
N ARG A 151 7.98 17.83 -4.18
CA ARG A 151 8.13 18.40 -2.84
C ARG A 151 7.14 19.51 -2.57
N VAL A 152 6.81 20.31 -3.58
CA VAL A 152 5.83 21.40 -3.44
C VAL A 152 4.46 20.81 -3.12
N PHE A 153 4.05 19.77 -3.85
CA PHE A 153 2.82 19.06 -3.54
C PHE A 153 2.88 18.39 -2.16
N ASN A 154 3.97 17.69 -1.83
CA ASN A 154 4.13 17.00 -0.55
C ASN A 154 4.03 17.97 0.63
N ASP A 155 4.68 19.13 0.55
CA ASP A 155 4.60 20.16 1.58
C ASP A 155 3.16 20.67 1.71
N LEU A 156 2.50 21.03 0.60
CA LEU A 156 1.11 21.46 0.63
C LEU A 156 0.18 20.40 1.21
N TRP A 157 0.41 19.13 0.89
CA TRP A 157 -0.37 18.00 1.37
C TRP A 157 -0.23 17.82 2.88
N ILE A 158 0.99 17.85 3.40
CA ILE A 158 1.27 17.78 4.85
C ILE A 158 0.68 18.99 5.58
N HIS A 159 0.87 20.21 5.05
CA HIS A 159 0.34 21.43 5.68
C HIS A 159 -1.19 21.46 5.69
N ALA A 160 -1.85 20.90 4.67
CA ALA A 160 -3.31 20.80 4.66
C ALA A 160 -3.84 19.98 5.85
N TRP A 161 -3.16 18.90 6.23
CA TRP A 161 -3.51 18.09 7.41
C TRP A 161 -3.29 18.82 8.74
N ALA A 162 -2.29 19.71 8.81
CA ALA A 162 -1.95 20.48 10.02
C ALA A 162 -2.97 21.59 10.32
N SER A 163 -3.59 22.16 9.30
CA SER A 163 -4.53 23.30 9.45
C SER A 163 -5.84 22.94 10.16
N ASN A 164 -6.33 21.69 10.03
CA ASN A 164 -7.59 21.24 10.60
C ASN A 164 -7.44 19.85 11.23
N TRP A 165 -7.02 19.79 12.49
CA TRP A 165 -6.65 18.53 13.16
C TRP A 165 -7.81 17.53 13.37
N LEU A 166 -9.05 18.00 13.48
CA LEU A 166 -10.26 17.16 13.58
C LEU A 166 -10.86 16.80 12.21
N SER A 167 -10.42 17.44 11.13
CA SER A 167 -10.95 17.17 9.80
C SER A 167 -10.42 15.83 9.28
N THR A 168 -11.33 15.03 8.72
CA THR A 168 -10.99 13.84 7.93
C THR A 168 -10.58 14.21 6.50
N ALA A 169 -10.75 15.47 6.09
CA ALA A 169 -10.42 15.98 4.77
C ALA A 169 -9.17 16.86 4.81
N SER A 170 -8.21 16.54 3.95
CA SER A 170 -7.05 17.37 3.64
C SER A 170 -7.19 17.97 2.25
N VAL A 171 -6.41 17.48 1.30
CA VAL A 171 -6.44 17.82 -0.12
C VAL A 171 -7.52 16.98 -0.81
N SER A 172 -8.04 17.46 -1.94
CA SER A 172 -9.03 16.70 -2.70
C SER A 172 -8.45 15.33 -3.12
N GLN A 173 -9.29 14.29 -3.05
CA GLN A 173 -8.89 12.92 -3.44
C GLN A 173 -8.44 12.85 -4.91
N ASP A 174 -9.02 13.71 -5.77
CA ASP A 174 -8.66 13.82 -7.18
C ASP A 174 -7.23 14.38 -7.38
N GLN A 175 -6.74 15.24 -6.48
CA GLN A 175 -5.35 15.70 -6.50
C GLN A 175 -4.37 14.61 -6.02
N ILE A 176 -4.72 13.86 -4.96
CA ILE A 176 -3.90 12.71 -4.52
C ILE A 176 -3.76 11.71 -5.68
N ARG A 177 -4.87 11.41 -6.37
CA ARG A 177 -4.89 10.59 -7.57
C ARG A 177 -4.01 11.14 -8.70
N ALA A 178 -4.06 12.45 -8.94
CA ALA A 178 -3.28 13.09 -9.98
C ALA A 178 -1.76 13.00 -9.74
N HIS A 179 -1.30 12.90 -8.48
CA HIS A 179 0.12 12.79 -8.14
C HIS A 179 0.59 11.34 -7.92
N PHE A 180 -0.18 10.50 -7.21
CA PHE A 180 0.25 9.16 -6.80
C PHE A 180 -0.45 8.00 -7.53
N GLY A 181 -1.50 8.27 -8.31
CA GLY A 181 -2.24 7.25 -9.05
C GLY A 181 -3.46 6.70 -8.32
N ASP A 182 -4.12 5.71 -8.95
CA ASP A 182 -5.43 5.22 -8.49
C ASP A 182 -5.32 4.35 -7.24
N ALA A 183 -4.28 3.51 -7.13
CA ALA A 183 -4.09 2.63 -5.98
C ALA A 183 -3.96 3.39 -4.64
N PHE A 184 -3.09 4.39 -4.59
CA PHE A 184 -2.91 5.25 -3.42
C PHE A 184 -4.14 6.12 -3.16
N ALA A 185 -4.77 6.67 -4.21
CA ALA A 185 -6.00 7.43 -4.04
C ALA A 185 -7.10 6.56 -3.43
N LEU A 186 -7.24 5.31 -3.87
CA LEU A 186 -8.24 4.38 -3.34
C LEU A 186 -7.99 4.03 -1.88
N TYR A 187 -6.72 3.90 -1.46
CA TYR A 187 -6.34 3.74 -0.05
C TYR A 187 -6.82 4.91 0.81
N PHE A 188 -6.46 6.15 0.43
CA PHE A 188 -6.90 7.34 1.17
C PHE A 188 -8.43 7.52 1.15
N ILE A 189 -9.09 7.14 0.05
CA ILE A 189 -10.56 7.10 -0.01
C ILE A 189 -11.11 6.06 0.98
N PHE A 190 -10.51 4.88 1.06
CA PHE A 190 -10.91 3.81 1.96
C PHE A 190 -10.77 4.22 3.42
N ILE A 191 -9.57 4.59 3.87
CA ILE A 191 -9.32 4.98 5.26
C ILE A 191 -10.20 6.17 5.66
N GLN A 192 -10.35 7.20 4.82
CA GLN A 192 -11.25 8.33 5.12
C GLN A 192 -12.72 7.87 5.24
N SER A 193 -13.15 6.94 4.41
CA SER A 193 -14.50 6.38 4.45
C SER A 193 -14.72 5.53 5.69
N TYR A 194 -13.74 4.73 6.05
CA TYR A 194 -13.74 3.87 7.22
C TYR A 194 -13.76 4.69 8.51
N THR A 195 -12.89 5.71 8.64
CA THR A 195 -12.88 6.66 9.76
C THR A 195 -14.24 7.33 9.96
N ARG A 196 -14.89 7.79 8.88
CA ARG A 196 -16.24 8.38 8.99
C ARG A 196 -17.29 7.36 9.41
N ALA A 197 -17.19 6.13 8.91
CA ALA A 197 -18.13 5.06 9.27
C ALA A 197 -17.97 4.62 10.73
N LEU A 198 -16.74 4.64 11.27
CA LEU A 198 -16.42 4.30 12.66
C LEU A 198 -17.07 5.22 13.70
N ALA A 199 -17.49 6.43 13.31
CA ALA A 199 -18.23 7.31 14.20
C ALA A 199 -19.51 6.67 14.76
N VAL A 200 -20.15 5.78 13.99
CA VAL A 200 -21.38 5.06 14.39
C VAL A 200 -21.10 4.06 15.53
N PRO A 201 -20.23 3.04 15.36
CA PRO A 201 -19.91 2.12 16.46
C PRO A 201 -19.19 2.82 17.62
N ALA A 202 -18.43 3.90 17.39
CA ALA A 202 -17.87 4.70 18.48
C ALA A 202 -18.97 5.36 19.34
N ALA A 203 -20.02 5.89 18.72
CA ALA A 203 -21.15 6.46 19.45
C ALA A 203 -21.92 5.39 20.25
N PHE A 204 -22.23 4.23 19.64
CA PHE A 204 -22.82 3.12 20.36
C PHE A 204 -21.93 2.64 21.50
N GLY A 205 -20.63 2.51 21.24
CA GLY A 205 -19.62 2.11 22.20
C GLY A 205 -19.60 2.97 23.45
N VAL A 206 -19.56 4.30 23.29
CA VAL A 206 -19.63 5.25 24.41
C VAL A 206 -20.93 5.10 25.19
N VAL A 207 -22.07 4.98 24.52
CA VAL A 207 -23.37 4.82 25.18
C VAL A 207 -23.40 3.55 26.04
N PHE A 208 -23.03 2.40 25.48
CA PHE A 208 -23.05 1.13 26.21
C PHE A 208 -21.97 1.03 27.30
N TRP A 209 -20.84 1.72 27.12
CA TRP A 209 -19.82 1.86 28.16
C TRP A 209 -20.34 2.69 29.35
N VAL A 210 -20.98 3.84 29.10
CA VAL A 210 -21.58 4.68 30.17
C VAL A 210 -22.72 3.94 30.90
N ILE A 211 -23.51 3.15 30.18
CA ILE A 211 -24.56 2.31 30.77
C ILE A 211 -23.96 1.21 31.68
N GLY A 212 -22.68 0.87 31.51
CA GLY A 212 -22.01 -0.17 32.28
C GLY A 212 -22.54 -1.57 31.96
N ALA A 213 -22.91 -1.82 30.70
CA ALA A 213 -23.43 -3.10 30.23
C ALA A 213 -22.40 -3.81 29.31
N PRO A 214 -21.30 -4.37 29.85
CA PRO A 214 -20.38 -5.18 29.08
C PRO A 214 -21.12 -6.42 28.54
N TYR A 215 -20.70 -6.92 27.37
CA TYR A 215 -21.32 -8.08 26.71
C TYR A 215 -22.81 -7.92 26.36
N SER A 216 -23.30 -6.68 26.18
CA SER A 216 -24.70 -6.45 25.82
C SER A 216 -25.07 -7.11 24.48
N PRO A 217 -26.14 -7.94 24.44
CA PRO A 217 -26.65 -8.52 23.19
C PRO A 217 -27.05 -7.47 22.17
N THR A 218 -27.58 -6.34 22.63
CA THR A 218 -28.00 -5.24 21.77
C THR A 218 -26.81 -4.56 21.10
N TYR A 219 -25.75 -4.27 21.86
CA TYR A 219 -24.53 -3.69 21.31
C TYR A 219 -23.88 -4.63 20.27
N SER A 220 -23.77 -5.92 20.61
CA SER A 220 -23.31 -6.98 19.71
C SER A 220 -24.05 -6.99 18.37
N LEU A 221 -25.39 -6.98 18.40
CA LEU A 221 -26.22 -6.96 17.20
C LEU A 221 -26.01 -5.67 16.38
N LEU A 222 -25.98 -4.52 17.04
CA LEU A 222 -25.75 -3.22 16.38
C LEU A 222 -24.41 -3.19 15.65
N THR A 223 -23.35 -3.68 16.30
CA THR A 223 -22.00 -3.73 15.73
C THR A 223 -21.93 -4.72 14.55
N SER A 224 -22.53 -5.89 14.65
CA SER A 224 -22.56 -6.86 13.54
C SER A 224 -23.39 -6.37 12.36
N VAL A 225 -24.54 -5.73 12.58
CA VAL A 225 -25.34 -5.11 11.50
C VAL A 225 -24.58 -3.95 10.86
N TRP A 226 -23.90 -3.12 11.66
CA TRP A 226 -23.05 -2.06 11.15
C TRP A 226 -21.91 -2.61 10.29
N ALA A 227 -21.24 -3.70 10.71
CA ALA A 227 -20.16 -4.34 9.96
C ALA A 227 -20.63 -4.79 8.56
N ILE A 228 -21.79 -5.48 8.48
CA ILE A 228 -22.40 -5.88 7.21
C ILE A 228 -22.69 -4.64 6.34
N GLY A 229 -23.30 -3.62 6.95
CA GLY A 229 -23.64 -2.38 6.25
C GLY A 229 -22.44 -1.64 5.69
N PHE A 230 -21.37 -1.51 6.47
CA PHE A 230 -20.15 -0.85 6.05
C PHE A 230 -19.50 -1.58 4.88
N VAL A 231 -19.35 -2.92 4.95
CA VAL A 231 -18.70 -3.70 3.89
C VAL A 231 -19.50 -3.67 2.58
N GLU A 232 -20.82 -3.83 2.64
CA GLU A 232 -21.67 -3.77 1.45
C GLU A 232 -21.78 -2.35 0.88
N TRP A 233 -21.80 -1.33 1.74
CA TRP A 233 -21.71 0.07 1.34
C TRP A 233 -20.40 0.37 0.61
N TRP A 234 -19.27 -0.07 1.19
CA TRP A 234 -17.95 0.12 0.60
C TRP A 234 -17.84 -0.58 -0.76
N ARG A 235 -18.35 -1.81 -0.89
CA ARG A 235 -18.39 -2.55 -2.17
C ARG A 235 -19.08 -1.78 -3.29
N VAL A 236 -20.18 -1.08 -2.99
CA VAL A 236 -20.86 -0.24 -4.00
C VAL A 236 -20.08 1.06 -4.24
N LYS A 237 -19.54 1.67 -3.18
CA LYS A 237 -18.74 2.90 -3.27
C LYS A 237 -17.49 2.73 -4.12
N GLU A 238 -16.72 1.67 -3.89
CA GLU A 238 -15.53 1.32 -4.66
C GLU A 238 -15.85 1.18 -6.17
N ARG A 239 -16.94 0.47 -6.52
CA ARG A 239 -17.39 0.36 -7.90
C ARG A 239 -17.75 1.72 -8.53
N ARG A 240 -18.34 2.63 -7.75
CA ARG A 240 -18.64 4.01 -8.22
C ARG A 240 -17.36 4.82 -8.43
N VAL A 241 -16.39 4.71 -7.53
CA VAL A 241 -15.07 5.35 -7.66
C VAL A 241 -14.34 4.83 -8.89
N ALA A 242 -14.33 3.50 -9.11
CA ALA A 242 -13.72 2.89 -10.29
C ALA A 242 -14.35 3.38 -11.61
N LEU A 243 -15.67 3.60 -11.63
CA LEU A 243 -16.36 4.23 -12.76
C LEU A 243 -15.97 5.71 -12.92
N LYS A 244 -16.01 6.51 -11.84
CA LYS A 244 -15.59 7.93 -11.84
C LYS A 244 -14.19 8.09 -12.41
N TYR A 245 -13.29 7.16 -12.06
CA TYR A 245 -11.89 7.21 -12.43
C TYR A 245 -11.59 6.61 -13.81
N GLY A 246 -12.55 5.95 -14.47
CA GLY A 246 -12.29 5.36 -15.78
C GLY A 246 -11.55 4.02 -15.71
N VAL A 247 -11.37 3.44 -14.52
CA VAL A 247 -10.48 2.28 -14.27
C VAL A 247 -11.22 0.98 -14.01
N ARG A 248 -12.56 0.97 -14.12
CA ARG A 248 -13.33 -0.27 -14.02
C ARG A 248 -12.91 -1.25 -15.11
N GLY A 249 -12.49 -2.45 -14.71
CA GLY A 249 -11.93 -3.47 -15.59
C GLY A 249 -10.45 -3.27 -15.92
N ALA A 250 -9.71 -2.43 -15.18
CA ALA A 250 -8.27 -2.19 -15.38
C ALA A 250 -7.43 -3.48 -15.34
N THR A 251 -7.87 -4.50 -14.61
CA THR A 251 -7.26 -5.84 -14.59
C THR A 251 -7.14 -6.49 -15.97
N LYS A 252 -8.02 -6.15 -16.93
CA LYS A 252 -7.98 -6.68 -18.30
C LYS A 252 -6.87 -6.10 -19.17
N VAL A 253 -6.40 -4.91 -18.83
CA VAL A 253 -5.36 -4.16 -19.57
C VAL A 253 -4.04 -4.10 -18.80
N GLU A 254 -3.98 -4.76 -17.66
CA GLU A 254 -2.76 -4.88 -16.87
C GLU A 254 -1.69 -5.63 -17.67
N LYS A 255 -0.45 -5.15 -17.58
CA LYS A 255 0.68 -5.77 -18.27
C LYS A 255 1.02 -7.12 -17.63
N THR A 256 1.59 -8.02 -18.43
CA THR A 256 2.00 -9.33 -17.94
C THR A 256 3.30 -9.21 -17.14
N ARG A 257 3.44 -10.05 -16.12
CA ARG A 257 4.67 -10.14 -15.34
C ARG A 257 5.80 -10.62 -16.24
N VAL A 258 6.91 -9.90 -16.20
CA VAL A 258 8.09 -10.17 -17.04
C VAL A 258 8.61 -11.60 -16.87
N GLN A 259 8.54 -12.15 -15.66
CA GLN A 259 8.96 -13.51 -15.34
C GLN A 259 8.11 -14.61 -16.03
N ASN A 260 6.86 -14.31 -16.39
CA ASN A 260 5.88 -15.30 -16.90
C ASN A 260 5.88 -15.41 -18.44
N ILE A 261 6.53 -14.48 -19.14
CA ILE A 261 6.46 -14.37 -20.61
C ILE A 261 6.97 -15.63 -21.33
N TYR A 262 7.90 -16.35 -20.71
CA TYR A 262 8.49 -17.57 -21.28
C TYR A 262 7.84 -18.86 -20.76
N ARG A 263 6.86 -18.78 -19.86
CA ARG A 263 6.27 -19.94 -19.18
C ARG A 263 4.75 -19.88 -19.17
N ASP A 264 4.15 -20.09 -20.34
CA ASP A 264 2.70 -20.22 -20.41
C ASP A 264 2.22 -21.47 -19.63
N VAL A 265 1.46 -21.23 -18.57
CA VAL A 265 0.86 -22.27 -17.74
C VAL A 265 -0.65 -22.14 -17.89
N SER A 266 -1.28 -23.21 -18.39
CA SER A 266 -2.75 -23.31 -18.47
C SER A 266 -3.40 -22.99 -17.12
N ALA A 267 -4.48 -22.20 -17.14
CA ALA A 267 -5.17 -21.72 -15.93
C ALA A 267 -5.46 -22.83 -14.90
N TRP A 268 -6.00 -23.98 -15.31
CA TRP A 268 -6.29 -25.09 -14.41
C TRP A 268 -5.06 -25.65 -13.67
N LYS A 269 -3.89 -25.67 -14.32
CA LYS A 269 -2.63 -26.09 -13.67
C LYS A 269 -2.21 -25.08 -12.60
N ARG A 270 -2.43 -23.78 -12.81
CA ARG A 270 -2.22 -22.75 -11.79
C ARG A 270 -3.17 -22.96 -10.62
N GLU A 271 -4.46 -23.20 -10.85
CA GLU A 271 -5.42 -23.43 -9.77
C GLU A 271 -5.04 -24.66 -8.92
N ILE A 272 -4.54 -25.73 -9.54
CA ILE A 272 -4.02 -26.90 -8.81
C ILE A 272 -2.79 -26.53 -7.97
N ARG A 273 -1.90 -25.67 -8.46
CA ARG A 273 -0.75 -25.17 -7.67
C ARG A 273 -1.20 -24.33 -6.48
N ILE A 274 -2.15 -23.42 -6.69
CA ILE A 274 -2.73 -22.63 -5.60
C ILE A 274 -3.36 -23.57 -4.55
N LEU A 275 -4.15 -24.55 -4.99
CA LEU A 275 -4.75 -25.51 -4.07
C LEU A 275 -3.70 -26.36 -3.32
N ALA A 276 -2.61 -26.73 -3.99
CA ALA A 276 -1.52 -27.48 -3.38
C ALA A 276 -0.72 -26.67 -2.35
N SER A 277 -0.70 -25.33 -2.43
CA SER A 277 -0.05 -24.48 -1.43
C SER A 277 -0.88 -24.32 -0.15
N VAL A 278 -2.21 -24.41 -0.24
CA VAL A 278 -3.14 -24.27 0.90
C VAL A 278 -2.79 -25.16 2.11
N PRO A 279 -2.67 -26.51 1.99
CA PRO A 279 -2.39 -27.36 3.15
C PRO A 279 -1.05 -27.06 3.81
N VAL A 280 -0.04 -26.65 3.03
CA VAL A 280 1.28 -26.27 3.58
C VAL A 280 1.17 -24.98 4.39
N ILE A 281 0.47 -23.97 3.86
CA ILE A 281 0.24 -22.71 4.56
C ILE A 281 -0.59 -22.94 5.83
N LEU A 282 -1.61 -23.81 5.78
CA LEU A 282 -2.37 -24.21 6.97
C LEU A 282 -1.52 -24.95 8.00
N GLY A 283 -0.57 -25.79 7.56
CA GLY A 283 0.39 -26.43 8.46
C GLY A 283 1.30 -25.42 9.17
N PHE A 284 1.79 -24.41 8.46
CA PHE A 284 2.55 -23.31 9.07
C PHE A 284 1.70 -22.47 10.02
N ALA A 285 0.45 -22.20 9.67
CA ALA A 285 -0.50 -21.49 10.52
C ALA A 285 -0.78 -22.28 11.81
N ALA A 286 -0.95 -23.60 11.71
CA ALA A 286 -1.11 -24.47 12.86
C ALA A 286 0.14 -24.49 13.74
N LEU A 287 1.34 -24.55 13.15
CA LEU A 287 2.60 -24.45 13.90
C LEU A 287 2.71 -23.13 14.66
N LEU A 288 2.37 -22.01 14.01
CA LEU A 288 2.32 -20.69 14.67
C LEU A 288 1.30 -20.69 15.82
N ALA A 289 0.11 -21.25 15.60
CA ALA A 289 -0.94 -21.30 16.61
C ALA A 289 -0.52 -22.14 17.83
N VAL A 290 0.17 -23.27 17.61
CA VAL A 290 0.74 -24.09 18.70
C VAL A 290 1.79 -23.31 19.48
N LEU A 291 2.71 -22.62 18.80
CA LEU A 291 3.71 -21.78 19.45
C LEU A 291 3.07 -20.66 20.27
N MET A 292 2.11 -19.93 19.69
CA MET A 292 1.34 -18.87 20.36
C MET A 292 0.61 -19.38 21.58
N THR A 293 -0.02 -20.54 21.46
CA THR A 293 -0.70 -21.19 22.58
C THR A 293 0.31 -21.52 23.68
N GLY A 294 1.47 -22.11 23.35
CA GLY A 294 2.52 -22.41 24.33
C GLY A 294 3.05 -21.16 25.05
N ILE A 295 3.26 -20.06 24.34
CA ILE A 295 3.66 -18.77 24.93
C ILE A 295 2.57 -18.22 25.85
N PHE A 296 1.30 -18.32 25.45
CA PHE A 296 0.16 -17.89 26.27
C PHE A 296 0.06 -18.68 27.59
N PHE A 297 0.22 -20.01 27.54
CA PHE A 297 0.27 -20.84 28.75
C PHE A 297 1.46 -20.49 29.65
N LEU A 298 2.62 -20.20 29.06
CA LEU A 298 3.80 -19.78 29.80
C LEU A 298 3.60 -18.41 30.47
N GLU A 299 2.93 -17.48 29.78
CA GLU A 299 2.52 -16.17 30.31
C GLU A 299 1.66 -16.32 31.55
N GLU A 300 0.61 -17.12 31.45
CA GLU A 300 -0.27 -17.40 32.58
C GLU A 300 0.47 -18.04 33.75
N PHE A 301 1.38 -18.98 33.47
CA PHE A 301 2.22 -19.62 34.48
C PHE A 301 3.13 -18.62 35.23
N CYS A 302 3.85 -17.78 34.50
CA CYS A 302 4.81 -16.83 35.06
C CYS A 302 4.14 -15.69 35.85
N GLU A 303 2.91 -15.34 35.52
CA GLU A 303 2.17 -14.24 36.15
C GLU A 303 1.45 -14.69 37.43
N HIS A 304 0.67 -15.79 37.36
CA HIS A 304 -0.23 -16.19 38.44
C HIS A 304 0.31 -17.32 39.33
N PHE A 305 1.14 -18.21 38.79
CA PHE A 305 1.56 -19.42 39.51
C PHE A 305 2.96 -19.33 40.10
N TYR A 306 3.83 -18.48 39.55
CA TYR A 306 5.20 -18.33 40.00
C TYR A 306 5.34 -17.26 41.09
N THR A 307 5.50 -17.66 42.35
CA THR A 307 5.76 -16.75 43.50
C THR A 307 7.22 -16.76 43.97
N GLY A 308 8.13 -17.33 43.17
CA GLY A 308 9.54 -17.45 43.51
C GLY A 308 10.33 -16.12 43.46
N PRO A 309 11.62 -16.15 43.86
CA PRO A 309 12.44 -14.95 43.84
C PRO A 309 12.59 -14.39 42.42
N GLY A 310 12.33 -13.10 42.23
CA GLY A 310 12.43 -12.44 40.94
C GLY A 310 11.21 -12.59 40.03
N GLN A 311 10.02 -12.90 40.59
CA GLN A 311 8.73 -12.96 39.88
C GLN A 311 8.57 -11.81 38.87
N THR A 312 8.80 -10.57 39.28
CA THR A 312 8.69 -9.39 38.39
C THR A 312 9.54 -9.48 37.12
N TYR A 313 10.73 -10.09 37.18
CA TYR A 313 11.59 -10.28 36.01
C TYR A 313 11.17 -11.49 35.18
N ILE A 314 10.75 -12.58 35.84
CA ILE A 314 10.32 -13.82 35.19
C ILE A 314 9.03 -13.62 34.41
N SER A 315 8.12 -12.75 34.86
CA SER A 315 6.88 -12.40 34.14
C SER A 315 7.12 -11.75 32.77
N TYR A 316 8.30 -11.19 32.49
CA TYR A 316 8.66 -10.69 31.14
C TYR A 316 9.14 -11.79 30.19
N THR A 317 9.41 -13.00 30.67
CA THR A 317 9.95 -14.12 29.87
C THR A 317 9.08 -14.47 28.65
N PRO A 318 7.74 -14.66 28.79
CA PRO A 318 6.86 -14.92 27.65
C PRO A 318 6.90 -13.80 26.61
N THR A 319 6.93 -12.54 27.05
CA THR A 319 7.02 -11.37 26.16
C THR A 319 8.33 -11.34 25.39
N ILE A 320 9.46 -11.65 26.05
CA ILE A 320 10.78 -11.75 25.40
C ILE A 320 10.78 -12.91 24.39
N LEU A 321 10.23 -14.06 24.77
CA LEU A 321 10.12 -15.22 23.90
C LEU A 321 9.25 -14.93 22.67
N TYR A 322 8.14 -14.24 22.86
CA TYR A 322 7.27 -13.75 21.80
C TYR A 322 8.03 -12.79 20.86
N ALA A 323 8.65 -11.75 21.41
CA ALA A 323 9.36 -10.74 20.63
C ALA A 323 10.54 -11.31 19.82
N ILE A 324 11.14 -12.41 20.27
CA ILE A 324 12.21 -13.09 19.54
C ILE A 324 11.63 -14.11 18.56
N LEU A 325 10.85 -15.10 19.01
CA LEU A 325 10.49 -16.23 18.17
C LEU A 325 9.49 -15.88 17.07
N VAL A 326 8.52 -15.02 17.36
CA VAL A 326 7.38 -14.76 16.46
C VAL A 326 7.80 -14.03 15.20
N PRO A 327 8.57 -12.92 15.27
CA PRO A 327 9.02 -12.23 14.05
C PRO A 327 9.90 -13.11 13.16
N HIS A 328 10.76 -13.95 13.75
CA HIS A 328 11.61 -14.88 12.99
C HIS A 328 10.75 -15.91 12.24
N LEU A 329 9.73 -16.46 12.91
CA LEU A 329 8.84 -17.44 12.30
C LEU A 329 7.96 -16.81 11.20
N ILE A 330 7.41 -15.61 11.44
CA ILE A 330 6.64 -14.85 10.45
C ILE A 330 7.50 -14.52 9.23
N SER A 331 8.73 -14.03 9.43
CA SER A 331 9.64 -13.69 8.32
C SER A 331 9.97 -14.92 7.47
N PHE A 332 10.20 -16.06 8.11
CA PHE A 332 10.39 -17.33 7.41
C PHE A 332 9.14 -17.74 6.62
N PHE A 333 7.94 -17.65 7.21
CA PHE A 333 6.69 -18.01 6.53
C PHE A 333 6.32 -17.04 5.41
N GLN A 334 6.58 -15.75 5.55
CA GLN A 334 6.41 -14.75 4.49
C GLN A 334 7.33 -15.06 3.30
N SER A 335 8.60 -15.38 3.57
CA SER A 335 9.54 -15.84 2.55
C SER A 335 9.04 -17.09 1.82
N CYS A 336 8.45 -18.04 2.55
CA CYS A 336 7.81 -19.21 1.95
C CYS A 336 6.56 -18.85 1.12
N ALA A 337 5.72 -17.93 1.60
CA ALA A 337 4.52 -17.49 0.89
C ALA A 337 4.84 -16.84 -0.45
N GLU A 338 5.88 -16.00 -0.51
CA GLU A 338 6.40 -15.41 -1.75
C GLU A 338 6.94 -16.48 -2.72
N ARG A 339 7.67 -17.47 -2.20
CA ARG A 339 8.14 -18.62 -3.00
C ARG A 339 6.98 -19.45 -3.56
N PHE A 340 5.91 -19.64 -2.79
CA PHE A 340 4.71 -20.31 -3.29
C PHE A 340 3.98 -19.47 -4.34
N ALA A 341 3.81 -18.16 -4.13
CA ALA A 341 3.16 -17.29 -5.10
C ALA A 341 3.93 -17.17 -6.42
N THR A 342 5.27 -17.17 -6.37
CA THR A 342 6.12 -17.23 -7.57
C THR A 342 6.00 -18.60 -8.27
N TRP A 343 5.94 -19.70 -7.50
CA TRP A 343 5.71 -21.05 -8.04
C TRP A 343 4.33 -21.23 -8.70
N GLU A 344 3.30 -20.57 -8.18
CA GLU A 344 1.94 -20.53 -8.75
C GLU A 344 1.92 -19.93 -10.16
N ASN A 345 2.89 -19.09 -10.51
CA ASN A 345 3.09 -18.51 -11.85
C ASN A 345 1.91 -17.63 -12.32
N HIS A 346 1.54 -16.65 -11.50
CA HIS A 346 0.52 -15.63 -11.80
C HIS A 346 0.88 -14.78 -13.03
N THR A 347 -0.13 -14.46 -13.84
CA THR A 347 0.05 -13.69 -15.10
C THR A 347 0.29 -12.20 -14.85
N HIS A 348 -0.39 -11.65 -13.84
CA HIS A 348 -0.40 -10.22 -13.51
C HIS A 348 0.19 -9.97 -12.11
N HIS A 349 0.71 -8.76 -11.88
CA HIS A 349 1.25 -8.36 -10.58
C HIS A 349 0.13 -8.34 -9.54
N SER A 350 -1.03 -7.76 -9.87
CA SER A 350 -2.20 -7.72 -8.98
C SER A 350 -2.61 -9.10 -8.43
N THR A 351 -2.63 -10.13 -9.28
CA THR A 351 -2.99 -11.51 -8.89
C THR A 351 -1.91 -12.20 -8.07
N HIS A 352 -0.64 -11.92 -8.36
CA HIS A 352 0.48 -12.42 -7.57
C HIS A 352 0.45 -11.85 -6.16
N ASP A 353 0.33 -10.53 -6.07
CA ASP A 353 0.38 -9.80 -4.82
C ASP A 353 -0.84 -10.14 -3.97
N ALA A 354 -2.03 -10.27 -4.58
CA ALA A 354 -3.21 -10.78 -3.88
C ALA A 354 -3.01 -12.18 -3.27
N SER A 355 -2.30 -13.08 -3.98
CA SER A 355 -1.98 -14.42 -3.48
C SER A 355 -1.01 -14.37 -2.30
N VAL A 356 0.02 -13.53 -2.38
CA VAL A 356 0.96 -13.29 -1.27
C VAL A 356 0.21 -12.71 -0.07
N THR A 357 -0.56 -11.64 -0.26
CA THR A 357 -1.35 -10.98 0.78
C THR A 357 -2.27 -11.95 1.52
N LEU A 358 -3.03 -12.78 0.81
CA LEU A 358 -3.95 -13.74 1.47
C LEU A 358 -3.20 -14.79 2.28
N LYS A 359 -2.03 -15.26 1.80
CA LYS A 359 -1.21 -16.25 2.52
C LYS A 359 -0.55 -15.64 3.75
N THR A 360 -0.06 -14.41 3.66
CA THR A 360 0.61 -13.74 4.78
C THR A 360 -0.39 -13.27 5.84
N PHE A 361 -1.57 -12.82 5.42
CA PHE A 361 -2.61 -12.33 6.33
C PHE A 361 -3.07 -13.40 7.34
N ILE A 362 -3.07 -14.69 6.99
CA ILE A 362 -3.42 -15.77 7.92
C ILE A 362 -2.51 -15.73 9.16
N PHE A 363 -1.21 -15.51 8.97
CA PHE A 363 -0.25 -15.41 10.07
C PHE A 363 -0.48 -14.14 10.88
N THR A 364 -0.67 -13.00 10.21
CA THR A 364 -0.92 -11.73 10.89
C THR A 364 -2.23 -11.76 11.69
N ALA A 365 -3.28 -12.39 11.17
CA ALA A 365 -4.57 -12.55 11.85
C ALA A 365 -4.45 -13.48 13.06
N LEU A 366 -3.68 -14.58 12.97
CA LEU A 366 -3.41 -15.44 14.13
C LEU A 366 -2.70 -14.66 15.24
N VAL A 367 -1.67 -13.91 14.89
CA VAL A 367 -0.92 -13.08 15.84
C VAL A 367 -1.82 -12.03 16.50
N ALA A 368 -2.73 -11.44 15.72
CA ALA A 368 -3.62 -10.39 16.21
C ALA A 368 -4.76 -10.89 17.12
N TYR A 369 -5.36 -12.06 16.82
CA TYR A 369 -6.61 -12.48 17.44
C TYR A 369 -6.53 -13.75 18.29
N LEU A 370 -5.46 -14.55 18.18
CA LEU A 370 -5.41 -15.85 18.83
C LEU A 370 -5.33 -15.72 20.36
N SER A 371 -4.59 -14.76 20.89
CA SER A 371 -4.51 -14.50 22.35
C SER A 371 -5.88 -14.16 22.96
N LEU A 372 -6.66 -13.29 22.30
CA LEU A 372 -8.03 -12.96 22.70
C LEU A 372 -8.93 -14.19 22.62
N THR A 373 -8.78 -15.00 21.57
CA THR A 373 -9.54 -16.24 21.38
C THR A 373 -9.23 -17.26 22.48
N LEU A 374 -7.95 -17.46 22.81
CA LEU A 374 -7.51 -18.33 23.89
C LEU A 374 -8.03 -17.83 25.24
N THR A 375 -7.97 -16.53 25.48
CA THR A 375 -8.47 -15.95 26.72
C THR A 375 -9.99 -16.14 26.85
N ALA A 376 -10.75 -15.86 25.79
CA ALA A 376 -12.21 -15.92 25.81
C ALA A 376 -12.78 -17.35 25.81
N LEU A 377 -12.16 -18.28 25.06
CA LEU A 377 -12.71 -19.62 24.82
C LEU A 377 -11.99 -20.75 25.56
N VAL A 378 -10.78 -20.50 26.07
CA VAL A 378 -9.99 -21.51 26.81
C VAL A 378 -9.81 -21.08 28.26
N TYR A 379 -9.20 -19.92 28.48
CA TYR A 379 -8.84 -19.45 29.82
C TYR A 379 -10.07 -19.22 30.70
N VAL A 380 -11.01 -18.37 30.27
CA VAL A 380 -12.17 -18.05 31.11
C VAL A 380 -13.04 -19.28 31.41
N PRO A 381 -13.48 -20.08 30.42
CA PRO A 381 -14.34 -21.23 30.72
C PRO A 381 -13.62 -22.40 31.41
N PHE A 382 -12.32 -22.59 31.21
CA PHE A 382 -11.60 -23.81 31.65
C PHE A 382 -10.32 -23.54 32.47
N GLY A 383 -10.18 -22.35 33.08
CA GLY A 383 -9.00 -21.97 33.86
C GLY A 383 -8.62 -23.00 34.93
N ASP A 384 -9.61 -23.56 35.64
CA ASP A 384 -9.40 -24.61 36.65
C ASP A 384 -8.68 -25.85 36.08
N ALA A 385 -8.99 -26.25 34.85
CA ALA A 385 -8.32 -27.38 34.20
C ALA A 385 -6.92 -27.01 33.73
N MET A 386 -6.71 -25.78 33.26
CA MET A 386 -5.38 -25.29 32.91
C MET A 386 -4.45 -25.28 34.11
N VAL A 387 -4.97 -24.91 35.28
CA VAL A 387 -4.24 -24.97 36.56
C VAL A 387 -3.77 -26.39 36.86
N LYS A 388 -4.66 -27.39 36.73
CA LYS A 388 -4.31 -28.80 36.96
C LYS A 388 -3.21 -29.26 36.02
N ILE A 389 -3.32 -28.93 34.72
CA ILE A 389 -2.30 -29.27 33.72
C ILE A 389 -0.95 -28.60 34.06
N ALA A 390 -0.97 -27.33 34.44
CA ALA A 390 0.24 -26.62 34.85
C ALA A 390 0.86 -27.28 36.09
N MET A 391 0.06 -27.68 37.07
CA MET A 391 0.54 -28.39 38.26
C MET A 391 1.17 -29.74 37.92
N GLU A 392 0.60 -30.51 36.99
CA GLU A 392 1.19 -31.78 36.57
C GLU A 392 2.52 -31.57 35.82
N TRP A 393 2.57 -30.60 34.91
CA TRP A 393 3.76 -30.33 34.11
C TRP A 393 4.92 -29.76 34.92
N PHE A 394 4.64 -28.87 35.88
CA PHE A 394 5.68 -28.20 36.66
C PHE A 394 5.92 -28.84 38.04
N GLY A 395 4.94 -29.55 38.59
CA GLY A 395 5.01 -30.23 39.90
C GLY A 395 5.70 -31.60 39.86
N ALA A 396 5.81 -32.25 38.70
CA ALA A 396 6.44 -33.58 38.57
C ALA A 396 7.92 -33.66 39.01
N ASN A 397 8.61 -32.52 39.17
CA ASN A 397 10.02 -32.45 39.56
C ASN A 397 10.26 -32.09 41.05
N GLY A 398 9.22 -32.03 41.89
CA GLY A 398 9.32 -31.97 43.37
C GLY A 398 9.90 -30.68 43.99
N SER A 399 10.58 -29.82 43.23
CA SER A 399 11.18 -28.57 43.72
C SER A 399 10.23 -27.36 43.70
N PHE A 400 9.13 -27.44 42.95
CA PHE A 400 8.18 -26.33 42.76
C PHE A 400 6.95 -26.40 43.67
N ASP A 401 6.76 -27.50 44.40
CA ASP A 401 5.55 -27.77 45.18
C ASP A 401 5.34 -26.78 46.34
N ALA A 402 6.43 -26.29 46.92
CA ALA A 402 6.43 -25.25 47.95
C ALA A 402 6.11 -23.85 47.37
N ILE A 403 6.58 -23.55 46.16
CA ILE A 403 6.38 -22.26 45.46
C ILE A 403 4.93 -22.17 44.95
N LEU A 404 4.39 -23.27 44.42
CA LEU A 404 3.02 -23.38 43.93
C LEU A 404 1.97 -23.43 45.06
N SER A 405 2.38 -23.46 46.34
CA SER A 405 1.47 -23.63 47.47
C SER A 405 0.70 -22.39 47.89
N GLU A 406 1.27 -21.19 47.69
CA GLU A 406 0.62 -19.92 48.02
C GLU A 406 -0.31 -19.40 46.90
N GLY A 407 0.04 -19.62 45.62
CA GLY A 407 -0.83 -19.26 44.47
C GLY A 407 -2.15 -20.05 44.41
N ARG A 408 -2.28 -21.13 45.19
CA ARG A 408 -3.50 -21.97 45.32
C ARG A 408 -4.70 -21.24 45.91
N ALA A 409 -4.49 -20.22 46.74
CA ALA A 409 -5.57 -19.62 47.54
C ALA A 409 -6.32 -18.48 46.83
N GLU A 410 -5.81 -17.98 45.71
CA GLU A 410 -6.25 -16.70 45.12
C GLU A 410 -6.60 -16.79 43.63
N LEU A 411 -6.89 -17.98 43.09
CA LEU A 411 -7.35 -18.14 41.70
C LEU A 411 -8.80 -17.62 41.52
N LYS A 412 -9.00 -16.33 41.72
CA LYS A 412 -10.12 -15.61 41.12
C LYS A 412 -9.78 -15.45 39.65
N LEU A 413 -10.39 -16.30 38.83
CA LEU A 413 -10.36 -16.20 37.38
C LEU A 413 -10.66 -14.74 36.96
N ASP A 414 -9.63 -14.00 36.55
CA ASP A 414 -9.77 -12.58 36.34
C ASP A 414 -10.44 -12.30 35.01
N ARG A 415 -11.66 -11.78 35.08
CA ARG A 415 -12.45 -11.43 33.90
C ARG A 415 -12.00 -10.10 33.31
N SER A 416 -11.22 -9.28 34.03
CA SER A 416 -10.66 -8.03 33.50
C SER A 416 -9.59 -8.28 32.45
N ARG A 417 -8.95 -9.46 32.42
CA ARG A 417 -7.86 -9.78 31.47
C ARG A 417 -8.26 -9.55 30.02
N LEU A 418 -9.49 -9.90 29.64
CA LEU A 418 -9.99 -9.67 28.27
C LEU A 418 -10.12 -8.17 27.95
N GLU A 419 -10.58 -7.36 28.92
CA GLU A 419 -10.69 -5.92 28.77
C GLU A 419 -9.30 -5.27 28.69
N GLU A 420 -8.35 -5.72 29.50
CA GLU A 420 -6.96 -5.25 29.52
C GLU A 420 -6.22 -5.57 28.22
N GLN A 421 -6.36 -6.79 27.70
CA GLN A 421 -5.81 -7.17 26.39
C GLN A 421 -6.43 -6.32 25.27
N MET A 422 -7.75 -6.13 25.28
CA MET A 422 -8.41 -5.28 24.29
C MET A 422 -7.95 -3.82 24.37
N PHE A 423 -7.75 -3.29 25.58
CA PHE A 423 -7.17 -1.97 25.78
C PHE A 423 -5.74 -1.91 25.23
N ALA A 424 -4.91 -2.90 25.52
CA ALA A 424 -3.54 -2.98 25.02
C ALA A 424 -3.50 -2.98 23.48
N TYR A 425 -4.31 -3.80 22.80
CA TYR A 425 -4.32 -3.88 21.33
C TYR A 425 -4.86 -2.61 20.66
N THR A 426 -5.88 -1.98 21.24
CA THR A 426 -6.56 -0.82 20.63
C THR A 426 -5.94 0.52 20.99
N VAL A 427 -5.13 0.59 22.05
CA VAL A 427 -4.50 1.82 22.53
C VAL A 427 -2.98 1.67 22.61
N THR A 428 -2.49 0.78 23.46
CA THR A 428 -1.05 0.67 23.75
C THR A 428 -0.25 0.34 22.50
N ASN A 429 -0.66 -0.69 21.75
CA ASN A 429 0.03 -1.10 20.53
C ASN A 429 -0.02 0.00 19.47
N GLN A 430 -1.15 0.69 19.30
CA GLN A 430 -1.27 1.78 18.33
C GLN A 430 -0.30 2.93 18.63
N ILE A 431 -0.06 3.23 19.91
CA ILE A 431 0.93 4.22 20.34
C ILE A 431 2.34 3.72 20.06
N VAL A 432 2.65 2.47 20.42
CA VAL A 432 3.98 1.86 20.19
C VAL A 432 4.29 1.84 18.69
N ASP A 433 3.33 1.41 17.86
CA ASP A 433 3.46 1.34 16.40
C ASP A 433 3.67 2.74 15.80
N SER A 434 2.92 3.75 16.27
CA SER A 434 3.13 5.14 15.84
C SER A 434 4.54 5.65 16.17
N VAL A 435 5.08 5.27 17.34
CA VAL A 435 6.43 5.65 17.76
C VAL A 435 7.49 4.90 16.96
N THR A 436 7.34 3.61 16.71
CA THR A 436 8.33 2.81 15.95
C THR A 436 8.33 3.17 14.46
N GLU A 437 7.18 3.54 13.90
CA GLU A 437 7.04 3.86 12.48
C GLU A 437 7.50 5.28 12.13
N ILE A 438 7.13 6.29 12.91
CA ILE A 438 7.53 7.69 12.66
C ILE A 438 8.58 8.16 13.66
N GLY A 439 8.29 7.99 14.94
CA GLY A 439 9.06 8.61 16.02
C GLY A 439 10.52 8.18 16.00
N TRP A 440 10.77 6.88 15.82
CA TRP A 440 12.09 6.29 15.85
C TRP A 440 12.93 6.63 14.61
N PRO A 441 12.47 6.45 13.35
CA PRO A 441 13.22 6.88 12.18
C PRO A 441 13.51 8.38 12.16
N TYR A 442 12.55 9.20 12.60
CA TYR A 442 12.73 10.64 12.68
C TYR A 442 13.76 11.05 13.74
N ALA A 443 13.74 10.40 14.91
CA ALA A 443 14.75 10.61 15.95
C ALA A 443 16.16 10.23 15.46
N ILE A 444 16.30 9.11 14.73
CA ILE A 444 17.57 8.72 14.10
C ILE A 444 18.03 9.77 13.09
N LYS A 445 17.14 10.27 12.22
CA LYS A 445 17.49 11.33 11.25
C LYS A 445 18.01 12.59 11.95
N ILE A 446 17.36 13.03 13.02
CA ILE A 446 17.80 14.18 13.83
C ILE A 446 19.16 13.88 14.46
N TRP A 447 19.33 12.71 15.07
CA TRP A 447 20.58 12.29 15.68
C TRP A 447 21.74 12.31 14.69
N HIS A 448 21.54 11.76 13.48
CA HIS A 448 22.53 11.77 12.41
C HIS A 448 22.87 13.20 11.96
N SER A 449 21.88 14.08 11.85
CA SER A 449 22.09 15.49 11.50
C SER A 449 22.92 16.23 12.56
N ILE A 450 22.61 16.02 13.84
CA ILE A 450 23.34 16.62 14.96
C ILE A 450 24.77 16.06 15.05
N SER A 451 24.92 14.74 15.01
CA SER A 451 26.23 14.06 15.06
C SER A 451 27.14 14.47 13.89
N GLY A 452 26.60 14.54 12.68
CA GLY A 452 27.32 15.03 11.50
C GLY A 452 27.75 16.50 11.63
N SER A 453 26.92 17.33 12.27
CA SER A 453 27.24 18.74 12.54
C SER A 453 28.35 18.89 13.58
N ILE A 454 28.39 18.03 14.60
CA ILE A 454 29.46 17.99 15.61
C ILE A 454 30.77 17.56 14.95
N ARG A 455 30.75 16.48 14.17
CA ARG A 455 31.92 15.95 13.46
C ARG A 455 32.49 16.93 12.42
N ARG A 456 31.64 17.71 11.74
CA ARG A 456 32.10 18.81 10.85
C ARG A 456 32.76 19.94 11.63
N LYS A 457 32.23 20.32 12.81
CA LYS A 457 32.87 21.32 13.66
C LYS A 457 34.23 20.84 14.16
N GLU A 458 34.35 19.57 14.52
CA GLU A 458 35.59 18.97 14.98
C GLU A 458 36.64 18.88 13.85
N ASN A 459 36.24 18.45 12.65
CA ASN A 459 37.12 18.44 11.47
C ASN A 459 37.53 19.85 11.03
N ASN A 460 36.63 20.83 11.08
CA ASN A 460 36.96 22.22 10.76
C ASN A 460 37.95 22.81 11.77
N ASN A 461 37.83 22.45 13.06
CA ASN A 461 38.78 22.86 14.09
C ASN A 461 40.17 22.23 13.87
N LEU A 462 40.22 20.94 13.49
CA LEU A 462 41.46 20.25 13.12
C LEU A 462 42.15 20.88 11.88
N LEU A 463 41.38 21.23 10.85
CA LEU A 463 41.89 21.91 9.66
C LEU A 463 42.38 23.34 9.95
N THR A 464 41.77 24.07 10.89
CA THR A 464 42.27 25.39 11.32
C THR A 464 43.53 25.31 12.17
N ASP A 465 43.73 24.22 12.92
CA ASP A 465 44.97 24.00 13.67
C ASP A 465 46.13 23.59 12.73
N GLU A 466 45.86 22.81 11.67
CA GLU A 466 46.86 22.41 10.66
C GLU A 466 47.30 23.56 9.74
N LEU A 467 46.41 24.54 9.49
CA LEU A 467 46.73 25.73 8.67
C LEU A 467 47.42 26.86 9.46
N CYS A 468 47.47 26.76 10.80
CA CYS A 468 48.12 27.74 11.68
C CYS A 468 49.62 27.49 11.92
N GLU A 469 50.22 26.42 11.38
CA GLU A 469 51.66 26.13 11.54
C GLU A 469 52.59 26.74 10.47
N SER A 470 52.09 27.60 9.57
CA SER A 470 52.96 28.38 8.67
C SER A 470 53.30 29.75 9.26
N PRO A 471 54.56 30.21 9.25
CA PRO A 471 54.94 31.47 9.89
C PRO A 471 54.45 32.64 9.03
N ILE A 472 53.43 33.35 9.51
CA ILE A 472 52.92 34.58 8.89
C ILE A 472 53.91 35.72 9.20
N MET A 473 54.50 36.24 8.14
CA MET A 473 55.28 37.48 8.11
C MET A 473 54.34 38.68 8.38
N GLU A 474 54.60 39.43 9.43
CA GLU A 474 53.83 40.63 9.80
C GLU A 474 53.81 41.69 8.69
N SER A 475 52.64 42.29 8.44
CA SER A 475 52.53 43.60 7.80
C SER A 475 51.40 44.43 8.47
N PRO A 476 51.53 45.77 8.48
CA PRO A 476 50.95 46.62 9.52
C PRO A 476 49.48 47.02 9.26
N PRO A 477 48.76 47.50 10.30
CA PRO A 477 47.34 47.76 10.23
C PRO A 477 47.09 49.15 9.65
N ASP A 478 46.13 49.28 8.74
CA ASP A 478 45.23 50.44 8.62
C ASP A 478 44.28 50.26 7.42
N SER A 479 43.01 49.91 7.67
CA SER A 479 41.91 50.41 6.84
C SER A 479 40.55 50.40 7.58
N PRO A 480 39.65 51.35 7.26
CA PRO A 480 38.59 51.81 8.15
C PRO A 480 37.24 51.12 7.91
N ILE A 481 37.15 49.83 8.20
CA ILE A 481 35.87 49.07 8.11
C ILE A 481 35.33 48.69 9.50
N SER A 482 36.14 48.82 10.55
CA SER A 482 35.76 48.45 11.93
C SER A 482 34.84 49.45 12.67
N ARG A 483 34.47 50.59 12.07
CA ARG A 483 33.67 51.64 12.75
C ARG A 483 32.21 51.76 12.31
N PHE A 484 31.74 50.95 11.36
CA PHE A 484 30.35 51.06 10.86
C PHE A 484 29.38 49.99 11.38
N MET A 485 29.84 49.02 12.18
CA MET A 485 28.99 47.92 12.68
C MET A 485 28.64 47.98 14.17
N GLU A 486 28.68 49.15 14.81
CA GLU A 486 28.39 49.26 16.25
C GLU A 486 27.24 50.21 16.63
N SER A 487 26.37 50.64 15.70
CA SER A 487 25.28 51.61 16.01
C SER A 487 23.84 51.16 15.77
N ALA A 488 23.55 49.90 15.45
CA ALA A 488 22.17 49.47 15.20
C ALA A 488 21.79 48.14 15.87
N VAL A 489 21.62 48.15 17.20
CA VAL A 489 20.91 47.09 17.93
C VAL A 489 20.02 47.71 19.02
N PRO A 490 18.68 47.58 18.93
CA PRO A 490 17.80 47.92 20.05
C PRO A 490 17.81 46.81 21.11
N LYS A 491 18.01 47.20 22.38
CA LYS A 491 17.94 46.34 23.56
C LYS A 491 16.49 46.20 24.05
N THR A 492 15.90 45.01 23.92
CA THR A 492 14.72 44.58 24.70
C THR A 492 14.86 43.10 25.07
N PRO A 493 14.45 42.67 26.28
CA PRO A 493 14.65 41.29 26.72
C PRO A 493 13.63 40.37 26.03
N ARG A 494 14.10 39.38 25.26
CA ARG A 494 13.28 38.34 24.63
C ARG A 494 13.76 36.96 25.05
N SER A 495 12.81 36.06 25.23
CA SER A 495 12.93 34.70 25.81
C SER A 495 14.03 33.82 25.17
N PRO A 496 14.60 32.86 25.92
CA PRO A 496 15.68 31.97 25.45
C PRO A 496 15.35 31.16 24.19
N PHE A 497 14.07 30.91 23.89
CA PHE A 497 13.63 30.22 22.66
C PHE A 497 13.82 31.04 21.37
N ALA A 498 13.86 32.37 21.45
CA ALA A 498 14.04 33.22 20.26
C ALA A 498 15.51 33.22 19.77
N ASN A 499 16.47 33.01 20.67
CA ASN A 499 17.90 32.94 20.33
C ASN A 499 18.24 31.64 19.59
N ALA A 500 17.58 30.53 19.89
CA ALA A 500 17.75 29.27 19.16
C ALA A 500 17.29 29.40 17.69
N PHE A 501 16.16 30.08 17.46
CA PHE A 501 15.63 30.32 16.13
C PHE A 501 16.43 31.38 15.34
N ALA A 502 16.95 32.40 16.01
CA ALA A 502 17.80 33.42 15.39
C ALA A 502 19.18 32.86 14.99
N HIS A 503 19.79 32.01 15.83
CA HIS A 503 21.03 31.29 15.49
C HIS A 503 20.84 30.34 14.30
N LEU A 504 19.68 29.67 14.20
CA LEU A 504 19.36 28.82 13.05
C LEU A 504 19.20 29.61 11.75
N ARG A 505 18.71 30.86 11.82
CA ARG A 505 18.51 31.71 10.64
C ARG A 505 19.80 32.37 10.16
N SER A 506 20.67 32.83 11.07
CA SER A 506 21.95 33.47 10.71
C SER A 506 23.06 32.47 10.31
N PHE A 507 22.92 31.18 10.64
CA PHE A 507 23.84 30.12 10.20
C PHE A 507 23.69 29.77 8.71
N SER A 508 22.62 30.25 8.05
CA SER A 508 22.40 30.07 6.62
C SER A 508 23.19 31.03 5.72
N THR A 509 23.88 32.03 6.30
CA THR A 509 24.41 33.17 5.52
C THR A 509 25.88 33.49 5.75
N SER A 510 26.73 32.47 5.99
CA SER A 510 28.18 32.68 5.92
C SER A 510 28.93 31.43 5.45
N LEU A 511 29.72 31.64 4.39
CA LEU A 511 30.73 30.77 3.74
C LEU A 511 30.28 29.91 2.54
N THR A 512 30.22 30.59 1.39
CA THR A 512 30.94 30.28 0.13
C THR A 512 30.98 28.85 -0.40
N LEU A 513 29.90 28.47 -1.08
CA LEU A 513 29.81 27.99 -2.47
C LEU A 513 28.36 27.50 -2.58
N GLN A 514 27.47 28.28 -3.19
CA GLN A 514 26.16 27.71 -3.55
C GLN A 514 26.46 26.53 -4.49
N PRO A 515 26.02 25.29 -4.15
CA PRO A 515 26.07 24.21 -5.11
C PRO A 515 25.38 24.70 -6.39
N SER A 516 25.89 24.33 -7.56
CA SER A 516 25.15 24.62 -8.78
C SER A 516 23.73 24.05 -8.67
N ALA A 517 22.73 24.63 -9.35
CA ALA A 517 21.37 24.08 -9.29
C ALA A 517 21.36 22.57 -9.66
N GLU A 518 22.22 22.16 -10.61
CA GLU A 518 22.44 20.76 -10.99
C GLU A 518 22.91 19.88 -9.80
N ASP A 519 23.84 20.37 -8.98
CA ASP A 519 24.32 19.65 -7.77
C ASP A 519 23.20 19.45 -6.74
N SER A 520 22.24 20.38 -6.65
CA SER A 520 21.07 20.26 -5.77
C SER A 520 20.06 19.22 -6.27
N HIS A 521 19.85 19.08 -7.58
CA HIS A 521 18.96 18.06 -8.14
C HIS A 521 19.57 16.66 -8.08
N LEU A 522 20.88 16.54 -8.33
CA LEU A 522 21.58 15.27 -8.26
C LEU A 522 21.66 14.74 -6.83
N SER A 523 22.06 15.58 -5.86
CA SER A 523 22.08 15.20 -4.43
C SER A 523 20.70 14.77 -3.92
N ARG A 524 19.62 15.39 -4.44
CA ARG A 524 18.25 14.98 -4.17
C ARG A 524 17.93 13.60 -4.74
N ALA A 525 18.22 13.36 -6.02
CA ALA A 525 17.98 12.06 -6.65
C ALA A 525 18.75 10.95 -5.95
N LEU A 526 19.96 11.25 -5.49
CA LEU A 526 20.79 10.35 -4.69
C LEU A 526 20.16 10.05 -3.35
N TYR A 527 19.72 11.06 -2.62
CA TYR A 527 18.99 10.87 -1.37
C TYR A 527 17.74 9.98 -1.58
N GLU A 528 16.89 10.31 -2.56
CA GLU A 528 15.68 9.54 -2.83
C GLU A 528 15.99 8.10 -3.29
N SER A 529 17.13 7.86 -3.95
CA SER A 529 17.60 6.50 -4.27
C SER A 529 18.00 5.67 -3.06
N THR A 530 18.24 6.26 -1.89
CA THR A 530 18.54 5.50 -0.65
C THR A 530 17.29 5.13 0.13
N LEU A 531 16.15 5.77 -0.17
CA LEU A 531 14.89 5.50 0.51
C LEU A 531 14.35 4.10 0.13
N PRO A 532 13.62 3.43 1.02
CA PRO A 532 12.94 2.17 0.69
C PRO A 532 11.88 2.39 -0.39
N SER A 533 11.68 1.37 -1.23
CA SER A 533 10.65 1.35 -2.27
C SER A 533 9.25 1.16 -1.67
N THR A 534 8.28 1.93 -2.15
CA THR A 534 6.87 1.96 -1.69
C THR A 534 5.98 0.74 -2.03
N PRO A 535 6.13 0.00 -3.15
CA PRO A 535 5.06 -0.91 -3.59
C PRO A 535 4.83 -2.12 -2.66
N SER A 536 5.80 -2.50 -1.82
CA SER A 536 5.62 -3.54 -0.79
C SER A 536 4.75 -3.11 0.40
N ASN A 537 4.49 -1.80 0.59
CA ASN A 537 3.94 -1.28 1.85
C ASN A 537 2.42 -1.04 1.80
N LEU A 538 1.82 -0.80 0.63
CA LEU A 538 0.38 -0.52 0.55
C LEU A 538 -0.49 -1.69 1.03
N SER A 539 -0.06 -2.93 0.77
CA SER A 539 -0.71 -4.12 1.31
C SER A 539 -0.62 -4.16 2.84
N THR A 540 0.52 -3.77 3.42
CA THR A 540 0.72 -3.70 4.87
C THR A 540 -0.19 -2.64 5.49
N ASP A 541 -0.31 -1.47 4.86
CA ASP A 541 -1.19 -0.39 5.32
C ASP A 541 -2.67 -0.81 5.34
N TYR A 542 -3.14 -1.50 4.29
CA TYR A 542 -4.47 -2.10 4.30
C TYR A 542 -4.59 -3.17 5.40
N SER A 543 -3.56 -4.00 5.62
CA SER A 543 -3.58 -5.03 6.66
C SER A 543 -3.77 -4.42 8.05
N GLU A 544 -3.12 -3.31 8.36
CA GLU A 544 -3.27 -2.60 9.64
C GLU A 544 -4.73 -2.17 9.85
N MET A 545 -5.33 -1.54 8.83
CA MET A 545 -6.72 -1.07 8.90
C MET A 545 -7.71 -2.23 8.98
N VAL A 546 -7.45 -3.33 8.28
CA VAL A 546 -8.30 -4.53 8.29
C VAL A 546 -8.20 -5.28 9.62
N ILE A 547 -7.02 -5.30 10.25
CA ILE A 547 -6.85 -5.87 11.59
C ILE A 547 -7.60 -5.05 12.63
N GLN A 548 -7.47 -3.72 12.56
CA GLN A 548 -8.23 -2.81 13.42
C GLN A 548 -9.75 -2.99 13.23
N PHE A 549 -10.23 -3.16 11.99
CA PHE A 549 -11.62 -3.51 11.73
C PHE A 549 -12.04 -4.78 12.46
N GLY A 550 -11.21 -5.82 12.45
CA GLY A 550 -11.47 -7.05 13.21
C GLY A 550 -11.56 -6.82 14.72
N TYR A 551 -10.69 -6.01 15.33
CA TYR A 551 -10.82 -5.63 16.75
C TYR A 551 -12.15 -4.95 17.05
N VAL A 552 -12.62 -4.08 16.15
CA VAL A 552 -13.92 -3.42 16.30
C VAL A 552 -15.08 -4.40 16.15
N VAL A 553 -15.10 -5.24 15.12
CA VAL A 553 -16.30 -6.03 14.81
C VAL A 553 -16.39 -7.37 15.52
N LEU A 554 -15.25 -8.00 15.85
CA LEU A 554 -15.18 -9.30 16.53
C LEU A 554 -15.13 -9.19 18.05
N TRP A 555 -14.51 -8.13 18.58
CA TRP A 555 -14.07 -8.11 19.98
C TRP A 555 -14.56 -6.91 20.79
N SER A 556 -15.13 -5.87 20.18
CA SER A 556 -15.57 -4.68 20.92
C SER A 556 -16.72 -4.92 21.90
N THR A 557 -17.38 -6.09 21.86
CA THR A 557 -18.38 -6.46 22.88
C THR A 557 -17.75 -6.66 24.26
N ILE A 558 -16.45 -6.98 24.30
CA ILE A 558 -15.63 -7.03 25.52
C ILE A 558 -15.36 -5.61 26.00
N PHE A 559 -14.85 -4.75 25.11
CA PHE A 559 -14.49 -3.37 25.42
C PHE A 559 -15.21 -2.39 24.48
N PRO A 560 -16.40 -1.89 24.84
CA PRO A 560 -17.21 -1.05 23.97
C PRO A 560 -16.56 0.27 23.55
N LEU A 561 -15.51 0.75 24.24
CA LEU A 561 -14.76 1.94 23.82
C LEU A 561 -13.75 1.68 22.69
N ALA A 562 -13.46 0.41 22.34
CA ALA A 562 -12.53 0.07 21.26
C ALA A 562 -12.77 0.86 19.94
N PRO A 563 -14.02 1.03 19.44
CA PRO A 563 -14.25 1.77 18.21
C PRO A 563 -13.96 3.27 18.32
N LEU A 564 -14.04 3.85 19.52
CA LEU A 564 -13.65 5.26 19.75
C LEU A 564 -12.13 5.42 19.63
N PHE A 565 -11.35 4.50 20.19
CA PHE A 565 -9.90 4.52 20.05
C PHE A 565 -9.45 4.24 18.62
N ALA A 566 -10.11 3.30 17.93
CA ALA A 566 -9.89 3.07 16.49
C ALA A 566 -10.19 4.31 15.65
N LEU A 567 -11.27 5.04 15.96
CA LEU A 567 -11.60 6.30 15.30
C LEU A 567 -10.49 7.36 15.48
N PHE A 568 -9.99 7.52 16.71
CA PHE A 568 -8.89 8.45 16.98
C PHE A 568 -7.60 8.01 16.30
N ASN A 569 -7.28 6.71 16.34
CA ASN A 569 -6.12 6.17 15.66
C ASN A 569 -6.18 6.47 14.16
N ASN A 570 -7.30 6.21 13.49
CA ASN A 570 -7.40 6.44 12.04
C ASN A 570 -7.30 7.92 11.65
N ILE A 571 -7.66 8.85 12.55
CA ILE A 571 -7.44 10.28 12.34
C ILE A 571 -5.94 10.57 12.34
N LEU A 572 -5.17 9.99 13.24
CA LEU A 572 -3.71 10.12 13.26
C LEU A 572 -3.06 9.37 12.09
N GLU A 573 -3.54 8.17 11.80
CA GLU A 573 -3.05 7.26 10.76
C GLU A 573 -2.98 7.91 9.39
N MET A 574 -4.09 8.54 8.95
CA MET A 574 -4.12 9.24 7.65
C MET A 574 -3.02 10.31 7.52
N ARG A 575 -2.60 10.91 8.64
CA ARG A 575 -1.54 11.93 8.68
C ARG A 575 -0.17 11.27 8.76
N LYS A 576 -0.04 10.21 9.56
CA LYS A 576 1.15 9.38 9.64
C LYS A 576 1.54 8.86 8.26
N ASP A 577 0.60 8.24 7.56
CA ASP A 577 0.82 7.71 6.21
C ASP A 577 1.22 8.79 5.22
N ALA A 578 0.52 9.93 5.22
CA ALA A 578 0.85 11.04 4.33
C ALA A 578 2.28 11.56 4.57
N PHE A 579 2.69 11.68 5.84
CA PHE A 579 4.03 12.11 6.23
C PHE A 579 5.10 11.06 5.89
N ARG A 580 4.82 9.78 6.11
CA ARG A 580 5.71 8.66 5.77
C ARG A 580 5.96 8.60 4.26
N ILE A 581 4.91 8.60 3.44
CA ILE A 581 5.01 8.56 1.98
C ILE A 581 5.80 9.77 1.44
N ALA A 582 5.57 10.96 2.01
CA ALA A 582 6.23 12.17 1.54
C ALA A 582 7.72 12.26 1.89
N ASN A 583 8.17 11.70 3.03
CA ASN A 583 9.49 11.98 3.61
C ASN A 583 10.36 10.75 3.95
N HIS A 584 9.77 9.55 4.02
CA HIS A 584 10.45 8.33 4.49
C HIS A 584 10.53 7.24 3.42
N GLU A 585 9.79 7.38 2.32
CA GLU A 585 9.73 6.40 1.25
C GLU A 585 9.96 7.05 -0.11
N ARG A 586 10.36 6.23 -1.10
CA ARG A 586 10.36 6.68 -2.50
C ARG A 586 8.95 6.96 -2.97
N ARG A 587 8.81 7.83 -3.97
CA ARG A 587 7.52 8.05 -4.61
C ARG A 587 7.00 6.74 -5.20
N PRO A 588 5.75 6.35 -4.89
CA PRO A 588 5.17 5.15 -5.45
C PRO A 588 4.97 5.28 -6.95
N ILE A 589 5.24 4.19 -7.66
CA ILE A 589 4.90 4.08 -9.07
C ILE A 589 3.37 4.09 -9.19
N PRO A 590 2.78 4.99 -10.00
CA PRO A 590 1.33 5.07 -10.09
C PRO A 590 0.76 3.83 -10.78
N GLU A 591 -0.16 3.15 -10.10
CA GLU A 591 -0.85 1.96 -10.60
C GLU A 591 -2.34 2.20 -10.75
N ARG A 592 -2.94 1.53 -11.75
CA ARG A 592 -4.38 1.53 -11.96
C ARG A 592 -4.99 0.34 -11.23
N THR A 593 -5.90 0.61 -10.31
CA THR A 593 -6.70 -0.43 -9.67
C THR A 593 -8.17 -0.04 -9.65
N GLU A 594 -9.03 -1.04 -9.80
CA GLU A 594 -10.47 -0.89 -9.63
C GLU A 594 -10.94 -1.24 -8.21
N SER A 595 -10.08 -1.86 -7.40
CA SER A 595 -10.43 -2.33 -6.07
C SER A 595 -9.26 -2.28 -5.08
N ILE A 596 -9.58 -2.28 -3.78
CA ILE A 596 -8.64 -2.57 -2.69
C ILE A 596 -8.11 -4.01 -2.75
N GLY A 597 -8.63 -4.83 -3.68
CA GLY A 597 -8.08 -6.15 -4.00
C GLY A 597 -8.56 -7.22 -3.02
N PRO A 598 -7.66 -8.08 -2.49
CA PRO A 598 -8.06 -9.19 -1.61
C PRO A 598 -8.73 -8.73 -0.31
N TRP A 599 -8.43 -7.50 0.13
CA TRP A 599 -8.91 -6.92 1.39
C TRP A 599 -10.43 -6.81 1.48
N LEU A 600 -11.14 -6.61 0.37
CA LEU A 600 -12.60 -6.59 0.38
C LEU A 600 -13.19 -7.95 0.80
N ASN A 601 -12.57 -9.05 0.35
CA ASN A 601 -12.99 -10.39 0.73
C ASN A 601 -12.61 -10.69 2.18
N VAL A 602 -11.48 -10.16 2.66
CA VAL A 602 -11.08 -10.29 4.06
C VAL A 602 -12.04 -9.52 4.99
N LEU A 603 -12.41 -8.29 4.66
CA LEU A 603 -13.40 -7.51 5.40
C LEU A 603 -14.77 -8.22 5.46
N GLU A 604 -15.17 -8.83 4.34
CA GLU A 604 -16.37 -9.67 4.29
C GLU A 604 -16.27 -10.88 5.22
N PHE A 605 -15.12 -11.58 5.22
CA PHE A 605 -14.88 -12.71 6.11
C PHE A 605 -14.90 -12.29 7.59
N LEU A 606 -14.25 -11.17 7.94
CA LEU A 606 -14.31 -10.61 9.30
C LEU A 606 -15.72 -10.16 9.67
N GLY A 607 -16.49 -9.64 8.71
CA GLY A 607 -17.90 -9.30 8.91
C GLY A 607 -18.78 -10.52 9.19
N TRP A 608 -18.51 -11.67 8.55
CA TRP A 608 -19.13 -12.95 8.90
C TRP A 608 -18.66 -13.43 10.29
N GLY A 609 -17.36 -13.35 10.55
CA GLY A 609 -16.77 -13.68 11.85
C GLY A 609 -17.39 -12.86 12.99
N SER A 610 -17.73 -11.59 12.75
CA SER A 610 -18.38 -10.71 13.73
C SER A 610 -19.69 -11.30 14.24
N ALA A 611 -20.55 -11.78 13.35
CA ALA A 611 -21.82 -12.38 13.76
C ALA A 611 -21.58 -13.62 14.63
N VAL A 612 -20.61 -14.45 14.27
CA VAL A 612 -20.28 -15.69 14.97
C VAL A 612 -19.64 -15.42 16.33
N VAL A 613 -18.53 -14.67 16.35
CA VAL A 613 -17.76 -14.40 17.57
C VAL A 613 -18.60 -13.60 18.57
N ASN A 614 -19.32 -12.57 18.12
CA ASN A 614 -20.16 -11.79 19.02
C ASN A 614 -21.33 -12.62 19.61
N ALA A 615 -21.91 -13.55 18.84
CA ALA A 615 -22.95 -14.45 19.36
C ALA A 615 -22.39 -15.40 20.43
N VAL A 616 -21.19 -15.94 20.21
CA VAL A 616 -20.50 -16.80 21.17
C VAL A 616 -20.12 -16.01 22.42
N LEU A 617 -19.53 -14.83 22.28
CA LEU A 617 -19.16 -13.98 23.42
C LEU A 617 -20.38 -13.58 24.25
N VAL A 618 -21.47 -13.17 23.62
CA VAL A 618 -22.72 -12.87 24.35
C VAL A 618 -23.26 -14.13 25.04
N GLY A 619 -23.27 -15.27 24.37
CA GLY A 619 -23.75 -16.53 24.95
C GLY A 619 -22.93 -17.00 26.16
N LEU A 620 -21.62 -16.77 26.15
CA LEU A 620 -20.72 -17.17 27.23
C LEU A 620 -20.67 -16.16 28.39
N PHE A 621 -20.73 -14.86 28.10
CA PHE A 621 -20.40 -13.80 29.06
C PHE A 621 -21.57 -12.89 29.46
N CYS A 622 -22.73 -12.96 28.79
CA CYS A 622 -23.89 -12.18 29.21
C CYS A 622 -24.49 -12.75 30.52
N PRO A 623 -24.68 -11.94 31.58
CA PRO A 623 -25.33 -12.40 32.79
C PRO A 623 -26.83 -12.66 32.54
N ASN A 624 -27.38 -13.79 32.98
CA ASN A 624 -28.83 -14.01 32.96
C ASN A 624 -29.50 -13.27 34.13
N SER A 625 -30.74 -12.85 33.90
CA SER A 625 -31.60 -12.23 34.93
C SER A 625 -32.17 -13.21 35.97
N HIS A 626 -31.85 -14.51 35.89
CA HIS A 626 -32.28 -15.49 36.88
C HIS A 626 -31.27 -15.56 38.02
N THR A 627 -31.68 -15.03 39.18
CA THR A 627 -31.00 -15.19 40.46
C THR A 627 -31.24 -16.60 41.01
N ASP A 628 -30.17 -17.35 41.31
CA ASP A 628 -30.25 -18.53 42.20
C ASP A 628 -30.76 -18.12 43.59
N GLU A 629 -31.29 -19.05 44.40
CA GLU A 629 -31.81 -18.83 45.77
C GLU A 629 -30.77 -18.21 46.73
N ARG A 630 -29.50 -18.13 46.31
CA ARG A 630 -28.36 -17.51 47.00
C ARG A 630 -28.00 -16.09 46.50
N GLY A 631 -28.77 -15.49 45.58
CA GLY A 631 -28.60 -14.10 45.14
C GLY A 631 -27.46 -13.84 44.14
N LYS A 632 -27.01 -14.85 43.39
CA LYS A 632 -26.01 -14.70 42.31
C LYS A 632 -26.69 -14.71 40.93
N CYS A 633 -26.31 -13.78 40.04
CA CYS A 633 -26.72 -13.81 38.63
C CYS A 633 -26.03 -14.97 37.92
N GLY A 634 -26.80 -15.94 37.42
CA GLY A 634 -26.25 -17.08 36.69
C GLY A 634 -25.94 -16.73 35.23
N TYR A 635 -24.82 -17.20 34.69
CA TYR A 635 -24.56 -17.17 33.24
C TYR A 635 -25.26 -18.37 32.57
N LEU A 636 -25.39 -18.42 31.23
CA LEU A 636 -25.95 -19.59 30.52
C LEU A 636 -25.25 -20.91 30.94
N PHE A 637 -24.00 -20.80 31.39
CA PHE A 637 -23.15 -21.90 31.84
C PHE A 637 -23.26 -22.26 33.34
N ASP A 638 -23.84 -21.40 34.19
CA ASP A 638 -24.11 -21.77 35.59
C ASP A 638 -25.20 -22.84 35.69
N LEU A 639 -26.09 -22.93 34.68
CA LEU A 639 -27.12 -23.96 34.59
C LEU A 639 -26.53 -25.36 34.35
N THR A 640 -25.43 -25.50 33.60
CA THR A 640 -24.80 -26.81 33.32
C THR A 640 -23.98 -27.36 34.49
N ARG A 641 -23.61 -26.53 35.47
CA ARG A 641 -22.88 -26.98 36.66
C ARG A 641 -23.82 -27.49 37.77
N ASP A 642 -25.06 -26.99 37.80
CA ASP A 642 -26.06 -27.34 38.84
C ASP A 642 -27.13 -28.36 38.40
N THR A 643 -27.33 -28.62 37.10
CA THR A 643 -28.23 -29.70 36.66
C THR A 643 -27.51 -31.04 36.64
N GLY A 644 -27.49 -31.71 37.79
CA GLY A 644 -27.10 -33.12 37.91
C GLY A 644 -28.03 -34.07 37.14
N THR A 645 -27.92 -34.10 35.81
CA THR A 645 -28.56 -35.12 34.97
C THR A 645 -27.49 -35.99 34.30
N PRO A 646 -27.40 -37.29 34.64
CA PRO A 646 -26.47 -38.20 34.01
C PRO A 646 -27.07 -38.69 32.69
N ILE A 647 -26.42 -38.37 31.57
CA ILE A 647 -26.54 -39.19 30.35
C ILE A 647 -25.26 -40.03 30.27
N GLU A 648 -25.21 -41.04 31.15
CA GLU A 648 -24.32 -42.19 31.00
C GLU A 648 -24.90 -43.11 29.94
N THR A 649 -24.43 -43.01 28.71
CA THR A 649 -24.13 -44.16 27.84
C THR A 649 -23.53 -43.63 26.55
N ILE A 650 -22.50 -44.32 26.06
CA ILE A 650 -21.60 -43.95 24.94
C ILE A 650 -20.41 -43.07 25.40
N SER A 651 -19.73 -43.50 26.46
CA SER A 651 -18.28 -43.34 26.59
C SER A 651 -17.68 -44.73 26.39
N LEU A 652 -17.05 -44.97 25.24
CA LEU A 652 -16.10 -46.07 25.12
C LEU A 652 -15.07 -45.76 24.05
N ALA A 653 -13.84 -45.67 24.54
CA ALA A 653 -12.56 -45.60 23.84
C ALA A 653 -12.22 -44.26 23.15
N LEU A 654 -11.81 -43.26 23.95
CA LEU A 654 -10.71 -42.33 23.57
C LEU A 654 -10.21 -41.36 24.68
N SER A 655 -10.67 -41.41 25.95
CA SER A 655 -10.24 -40.42 26.98
C SER A 655 -9.74 -41.03 28.29
N ASP A 656 -8.77 -41.95 28.25
CA ASP A 656 -8.07 -42.42 29.48
C ASP A 656 -6.70 -41.78 29.69
N ALA A 657 -6.49 -40.59 29.15
CA ALA A 657 -5.42 -39.72 29.61
C ALA A 657 -5.90 -38.27 29.55
N VAL A 658 -5.75 -37.54 30.66
CA VAL A 658 -5.87 -36.08 30.79
C VAL A 658 -7.23 -35.49 31.22
N TRP A 659 -8.39 -36.13 31.03
CA TRP A 659 -9.70 -35.50 31.35
C TRP A 659 -10.64 -36.40 32.14
N ASP A 660 -11.24 -35.89 33.23
CA ASP A 660 -12.30 -36.58 33.96
C ASP A 660 -13.59 -36.62 33.12
N SER A 661 -14.40 -37.66 33.30
CA SER A 661 -15.66 -37.89 32.58
C SER A 661 -16.64 -36.71 32.66
N ALA A 662 -16.62 -35.97 33.77
CA ALA A 662 -17.42 -34.76 33.98
C ALA A 662 -16.95 -33.57 33.12
N ASP A 663 -15.64 -33.38 32.97
CA ASP A 663 -15.07 -32.33 32.14
C ASP A 663 -15.38 -32.59 30.65
N VAL A 664 -15.29 -33.86 30.21
CA VAL A 664 -15.64 -34.27 28.84
C VAL A 664 -17.12 -34.02 28.52
N ALA A 665 -18.02 -34.29 29.48
CA ALA A 665 -19.44 -33.98 29.32
C ALA A 665 -19.69 -32.46 29.21
N ALA A 666 -19.01 -31.65 30.02
CA ALA A 666 -19.11 -30.18 29.95
C ALA A 666 -18.61 -29.63 28.59
N TRP A 667 -17.50 -30.14 28.06
CA TRP A 667 -17.00 -29.80 26.73
C TRP A 667 -17.98 -30.15 25.62
N ARG A 668 -18.69 -31.28 25.74
CA ARG A 668 -19.71 -31.70 24.78
C ARG A 668 -20.91 -30.76 24.77
N GLU A 669 -21.46 -30.42 25.94
CA GLU A 669 -22.62 -29.54 26.06
C GLU A 669 -22.28 -28.09 25.65
N LEU A 670 -21.10 -27.58 26.03
CA LEU A 670 -20.59 -26.29 25.57
C LEU A 670 -20.40 -26.28 24.05
N GLY A 671 -19.80 -27.34 23.51
CA GLY A 671 -19.58 -27.51 22.08
C GLY A 671 -20.90 -27.50 21.28
N LEU A 672 -21.93 -28.21 21.75
CA LEU A 672 -23.25 -28.21 21.13
C LEU A 672 -23.93 -26.84 21.19
N THR A 673 -23.86 -26.16 22.33
CA THR A 673 -24.45 -24.82 22.51
C THR A 673 -23.78 -23.79 21.60
N VAL A 674 -22.45 -23.77 21.59
CA VAL A 674 -21.64 -22.92 20.70
C VAL A 674 -21.95 -23.25 19.24
N MET A 675 -22.05 -24.53 18.87
CA MET A 675 -22.38 -24.94 17.51
C MET A 675 -23.75 -24.41 17.06
N ILE A 676 -24.78 -24.47 17.91
CA ILE A 676 -26.10 -23.93 17.60
C ILE A 676 -26.04 -22.41 17.43
N LEU A 677 -25.33 -21.69 18.31
CA LEU A 677 -25.14 -20.25 18.21
C LEU A 677 -24.41 -19.87 16.91
N VAL A 678 -23.33 -20.58 16.57
CA VAL A 678 -22.56 -20.38 15.33
C VAL A 678 -23.44 -20.60 14.11
N LEU A 679 -24.21 -21.69 14.07
CA LEU A 679 -25.11 -21.99 12.96
C LEU A 679 -26.19 -20.91 12.82
N GLY A 680 -26.86 -20.55 13.92
CA GLY A 680 -27.90 -19.52 13.94
C GLY A 680 -27.38 -18.16 13.49
N ALA A 681 -26.24 -17.72 14.05
CA ALA A 681 -25.61 -16.45 13.70
C ALA A 681 -25.14 -16.42 12.24
N SER A 682 -24.56 -17.52 11.74
CA SER A 682 -24.11 -17.64 10.35
C SER A 682 -25.29 -17.54 9.37
N GLN A 683 -26.41 -18.22 9.63
CA GLN A 683 -27.60 -18.11 8.78
C GLN A 683 -28.22 -16.70 8.83
N ALA A 684 -28.32 -16.11 10.02
CA ALA A 684 -28.80 -14.74 10.18
C ALA A 684 -27.95 -13.74 9.39
N TRP A 685 -26.63 -13.90 9.44
CA TRP A 685 -25.70 -13.06 8.67
C TRP A 685 -25.97 -13.14 7.16
N VAL A 686 -26.15 -14.34 6.60
CA VAL A 686 -26.44 -14.52 5.16
C VAL A 686 -27.72 -13.78 4.76
N VAL A 687 -28.79 -13.91 5.56
CA VAL A 687 -30.08 -13.28 5.29
C VAL A 687 -29.97 -11.75 5.36
N VAL A 688 -29.44 -11.22 6.47
CA VAL A 688 -29.30 -9.77 6.69
C VAL A 688 -28.40 -9.15 5.62
N ARG A 689 -27.29 -9.82 5.29
CA ARG A 689 -26.40 -9.37 4.22
C ARG A 689 -27.08 -9.33 2.86
N SER A 690 -27.83 -10.37 2.50
CA SER A 690 -28.56 -10.40 1.21
C SER A 690 -29.54 -9.23 1.11
N LEU A 691 -30.28 -8.97 2.19
CA LEU A 691 -31.19 -7.84 2.28
C LEU A 691 -30.45 -6.49 2.19
N MET A 692 -29.38 -6.29 2.98
CA MET A 692 -28.60 -5.06 2.96
C MET A 692 -27.97 -4.80 1.60
N ARG A 693 -27.41 -5.84 0.96
CA ARG A 693 -26.88 -5.74 -0.40
C ARG A 693 -27.95 -5.26 -1.37
N HIS A 694 -29.13 -5.90 -1.36
CA HIS A 694 -30.22 -5.50 -2.25
C HIS A 694 -30.62 -4.03 -2.05
N ILE A 695 -30.76 -3.59 -0.80
CA ILE A 695 -31.12 -2.20 -0.47
C ILE A 695 -30.02 -1.23 -0.93
N ILE A 696 -28.77 -1.50 -0.58
CA ILE A 696 -27.63 -0.62 -0.88
C ILE A 696 -27.41 -0.54 -2.40
N GLU A 697 -27.47 -1.66 -3.12
CA GLU A 697 -27.35 -1.65 -4.58
C GLU A 697 -28.46 -0.82 -5.21
N LYS A 698 -29.72 -1.02 -4.81
CA LYS A 698 -30.84 -0.24 -5.36
C LYS A 698 -30.70 1.26 -5.09
N VAL A 699 -30.33 1.64 -3.87
CA VAL A 699 -30.25 3.06 -3.46
C VAL A 699 -29.01 3.74 -4.02
N MET A 700 -27.85 3.10 -3.92
CA MET A 700 -26.56 3.74 -4.23
C MET A 700 -26.06 3.47 -5.63
N TRP A 701 -26.38 2.33 -6.24
CA TRP A 701 -25.87 1.99 -7.57
C TRP A 701 -26.79 2.56 -8.65
N GLU A 702 -28.07 2.19 -8.63
CA GLU A 702 -29.01 2.52 -9.72
C GLU A 702 -29.29 4.03 -9.84
N GLY A 703 -29.32 4.74 -8.71
CA GLY A 703 -29.54 6.20 -8.68
C GLY A 703 -28.27 7.04 -8.82
N SER A 704 -27.10 6.45 -9.04
CA SER A 704 -25.84 7.19 -9.04
C SER A 704 -25.58 7.94 -10.36
N ALA A 705 -25.07 9.17 -10.23
CA ALA A 705 -24.74 10.02 -11.38
C ALA A 705 -23.65 9.39 -12.25
N GLU A 706 -22.67 8.70 -11.66
CA GLU A 706 -21.57 8.08 -12.38
C GLU A 706 -22.04 6.93 -13.28
N VAL A 707 -22.98 6.10 -12.78
CA VAL A 707 -23.58 5.01 -13.57
C VAL A 707 -24.45 5.57 -14.69
N GLU A 708 -25.23 6.62 -14.42
CA GLU A 708 -26.08 7.24 -15.43
C GLU A 708 -25.25 7.92 -16.53
N GLN A 709 -24.16 8.60 -16.16
CA GLN A 709 -23.22 9.17 -17.13
C GLN A 709 -22.59 8.08 -18.00
N TRP A 710 -22.08 7.00 -17.38
CA TRP A 710 -21.50 5.89 -18.10
C TRP A 710 -22.50 5.24 -19.07
N ARG A 711 -23.76 5.03 -18.63
CA ARG A 711 -24.84 4.52 -19.49
C ARG A 711 -25.08 5.43 -20.69
N LYS A 712 -25.12 6.76 -20.49
CA LYS A 712 -25.27 7.75 -21.56
C LYS A 712 -24.10 7.70 -22.53
N GLU A 713 -22.87 7.59 -22.05
CA GLU A 713 -21.68 7.49 -22.90
C GLU A 713 -21.67 6.21 -23.74
N VAL A 714 -21.96 5.06 -23.13
CA VAL A 714 -22.10 3.78 -23.85
C VAL A 714 -23.22 3.86 -24.89
N LYS A 715 -24.34 4.50 -24.57
CA LYS A 715 -25.44 4.71 -25.52
C LYS A 715 -24.99 5.57 -26.71
N LYS A 716 -24.31 6.68 -26.47
CA LYS A 716 -23.75 7.56 -27.53
C LYS A 716 -22.80 6.80 -28.46
N VAL A 717 -21.91 5.96 -27.91
CA VAL A 717 -21.00 5.14 -28.71
C VAL A 717 -21.78 4.20 -29.63
N LYS A 718 -22.85 3.57 -29.11
CA LYS A 718 -23.73 2.70 -29.91
C LYS A 718 -24.49 3.48 -30.99
N GLU A 719 -25.00 4.67 -30.66
CA GLU A 719 -25.67 5.56 -31.62
C GLU A 719 -24.72 5.94 -32.76
N VAL A 720 -23.51 6.42 -32.46
CA VAL A 720 -22.49 6.76 -33.47
C VAL A 720 -22.11 5.56 -34.35
N PHE A 721 -22.04 4.37 -33.76
CA PHE A 721 -21.79 3.14 -34.52
C PHE A 721 -22.94 2.79 -35.46
N LEU A 722 -24.19 2.92 -35.00
CA LEU A 722 -25.38 2.68 -35.82
C LEU A 722 -25.51 3.71 -36.95
N ASP A 723 -25.25 4.98 -36.68
CA ASP A 723 -25.25 6.05 -37.68
C ASP A 723 -24.21 5.76 -38.78
N GLY A 724 -23.01 5.31 -38.38
CA GLY A 724 -21.96 4.91 -39.33
C GLY A 724 -22.37 3.76 -40.24
N LEU A 725 -23.17 2.79 -39.76
CA LEU A 725 -23.73 1.72 -40.59
C LEU A 725 -24.82 2.23 -41.54
N SER A 726 -25.62 3.22 -41.12
CA SER A 726 -26.68 3.79 -41.95
C SER A 726 -26.14 4.61 -43.13
N ASP A 727 -25.06 5.38 -42.93
CA ASP A 727 -24.39 6.13 -44.00
C ASP A 727 -23.75 5.20 -45.05
N GLU A 728 -23.17 4.06 -44.62
CA GLU A 728 -22.65 3.05 -45.55
C GLU A 728 -23.77 2.28 -46.28
N GLY A 729 -24.90 2.03 -45.61
CA GLY A 729 -26.09 1.41 -46.20
C GLY A 729 -26.71 2.24 -47.32
N ILE A 730 -26.86 3.56 -47.12
CA ILE A 730 -27.38 4.48 -48.15
C ILE A 730 -26.41 4.58 -49.34
N SER A 731 -25.10 4.55 -49.11
CA SER A 731 -24.09 4.60 -50.18
C SER A 731 -24.03 3.34 -51.06
N ASN A 732 -24.45 2.19 -50.50
CA ASN A 732 -24.50 0.92 -51.21
C ASN A 732 -25.85 0.70 -51.89
N GLU A 733 -26.98 1.14 -51.32
CA GLU A 733 -28.28 1.10 -52.00
C GLU A 733 -28.34 2.08 -53.18
N SER A 734 -27.76 3.28 -53.05
CA SER A 734 -27.69 4.24 -54.18
C SER A 734 -26.79 3.78 -55.33
N LYS A 735 -25.96 2.75 -55.13
CA LYS A 735 -25.12 2.13 -56.17
C LYS A 735 -25.73 0.87 -56.79
N VAL A 736 -26.74 0.29 -56.16
CA VAL A 736 -27.45 -0.89 -56.66
C VAL A 736 -28.65 -0.47 -57.52
N GLU A 737 -29.30 0.66 -57.24
CA GLU A 737 -30.41 1.16 -58.07
C GLU A 737 -29.98 1.77 -59.43
N GLU A 738 -28.70 2.08 -59.65
CA GLU A 738 -28.22 2.62 -60.94
C GLU A 738 -27.70 1.54 -61.92
N LYS A 739 -27.82 0.24 -61.58
CA LYS A 739 -27.30 -0.85 -62.43
C LYS A 739 -28.26 -2.00 -62.76
N THR A 740 -29.56 -1.84 -62.51
CA THR A 740 -30.57 -2.79 -62.99
C THR A 740 -31.47 -2.13 -64.03
N GLY A 741 -30.87 -1.89 -65.19
CA GLY A 741 -31.56 -1.59 -66.44
C GLY A 741 -30.93 -2.36 -67.59
N THR A 742 -31.59 -3.46 -67.96
CA THR A 742 -31.51 -4.22 -69.22
C THR A 742 -30.39 -5.27 -69.46
N ALA A 743 -30.87 -6.52 -69.41
CA ALA A 743 -30.72 -7.61 -70.39
C ALA A 743 -29.55 -8.61 -70.27
N ASP A 744 -29.87 -9.77 -69.67
CA ASP A 744 -29.89 -11.12 -70.26
C ASP A 744 -28.80 -11.49 -71.28
N ASP A 745 -27.87 -12.39 -70.90
CA ASP A 745 -27.95 -13.83 -71.24
C ASP A 745 -26.62 -14.59 -70.99
N ALA A 746 -26.79 -15.81 -70.47
CA ALA A 746 -26.04 -17.06 -70.73
C ALA A 746 -24.52 -17.22 -70.42
N HIS A 747 -24.28 -18.15 -69.48
CA HIS A 747 -23.42 -19.35 -69.57
C HIS A 747 -21.87 -19.34 -69.33
N THR A 748 -21.51 -20.11 -68.28
CA THR A 748 -20.47 -21.16 -68.20
C THR A 748 -19.05 -20.83 -67.70
N GLU A 749 -18.55 -21.79 -66.90
CA GLU A 749 -17.27 -21.91 -66.19
C GLU A 749 -16.01 -21.61 -67.00
N GLU A 750 -14.98 -21.02 -66.36
CA GLU A 750 -13.57 -21.48 -66.42
C GLU A 750 -12.64 -20.68 -65.47
N LYS A 751 -11.71 -21.39 -64.82
CA LYS A 751 -10.41 -20.92 -64.28
C LYS A 751 -9.32 -21.53 -65.19
N PRO A 752 -8.03 -21.08 -65.25
CA PRO A 752 -7.31 -19.99 -64.55
C PRO A 752 -6.23 -19.21 -65.39
N LYS A 753 -5.47 -18.34 -64.70
CA LYS A 753 -4.06 -17.86 -64.93
C LYS A 753 -3.73 -16.67 -65.88
N SER A 754 -3.11 -15.66 -65.24
CA SER A 754 -1.94 -14.83 -65.61
C SER A 754 -1.85 -14.12 -66.98
N ILE A 755 -1.57 -12.80 -66.97
CA ILE A 755 -0.31 -12.18 -67.46
C ILE A 755 -0.35 -10.63 -67.36
N ARG A 756 0.80 -10.07 -66.94
CA ARG A 756 1.26 -8.67 -66.97
C ARG A 756 0.87 -7.85 -68.23
N LYS A 757 0.61 -6.53 -68.06
CA LYS A 757 1.53 -5.42 -68.47
C LYS A 757 0.96 -3.99 -68.22
N ARG A 758 1.78 -3.18 -67.52
CA ARG A 758 2.15 -1.75 -67.68
C ARG A 758 1.24 -0.75 -68.43
N SER A 759 1.02 0.42 -67.79
CA SER A 759 1.11 1.78 -68.40
C SER A 759 0.96 2.88 -67.32
N LYS A 760 2.04 3.56 -66.89
CA LYS A 760 2.44 4.97 -67.18
C LYS A 760 1.47 6.09 -66.72
N ARG A 761 1.92 6.94 -65.78
CA ARG A 761 1.85 8.43 -65.70
C ARG A 761 2.19 8.86 -64.26
N LYS A 762 2.86 9.97 -63.92
CA LYS A 762 3.67 10.98 -64.61
C LYS A 762 4.38 11.73 -63.46
N ARG A 763 5.70 11.90 -63.52
CA ARG A 763 6.46 12.81 -62.62
C ARG A 763 6.01 14.26 -62.89
N LYS A 764 5.76 15.05 -61.85
CA LYS A 764 5.66 16.51 -61.93
C LYS A 764 6.76 17.14 -61.07
N SER A 765 7.42 18.09 -61.70
CA SER A 765 8.63 18.81 -61.33
C SER A 765 8.41 19.84 -60.23
N ILE A 766 9.43 19.96 -59.38
CA ILE A 766 9.70 21.03 -58.41
C ILE A 766 10.27 22.23 -59.18
N PRO A 767 9.92 23.49 -58.86
CA PRO A 767 10.74 24.63 -59.22
C PRO A 767 11.65 25.07 -58.06
N GLU A 768 12.92 25.26 -58.38
CA GLU A 768 13.90 26.02 -57.59
C GLU A 768 13.78 27.53 -57.87
N ARG A 769 13.94 28.35 -56.81
CA ARG A 769 14.61 29.67 -56.76
C ARG A 769 14.45 30.20 -55.32
N SER A 770 15.50 30.38 -54.51
CA SER A 770 16.64 31.31 -54.54
C SER A 770 16.47 32.39 -53.46
N GLU A 771 17.36 32.34 -52.46
CA GLU A 771 17.98 33.39 -51.62
C GLU A 771 17.30 34.78 -51.49
N MET A 772 17.20 35.32 -50.24
CA MET A 772 18.14 36.33 -49.72
C MET A 772 17.68 37.00 -48.37
N CYS A 773 18.66 37.18 -47.46
CA CYS A 773 18.86 38.18 -46.38
C CYS A 773 17.88 38.41 -45.18
N SER A 774 18.41 38.12 -43.97
CA SER A 774 18.75 39.01 -42.81
C SER A 774 17.75 40.15 -42.43
N GLN A 775 17.36 40.39 -41.16
CA GLN A 775 18.14 40.71 -39.94
C GLN A 775 17.21 40.80 -38.66
N PRO A 776 17.74 41.07 -37.44
CA PRO A 776 17.27 40.49 -36.16
C PRO A 776 16.49 41.44 -35.23
N GLY A 777 15.94 40.91 -34.12
CA GLY A 777 15.63 41.73 -32.94
C GLY A 777 14.68 41.12 -31.92
N SER A 778 15.24 40.66 -30.79
CA SER A 778 14.88 41.00 -29.39
C SER A 778 14.96 39.78 -28.46
N CYS A 779 16.13 39.65 -27.85
CA CYS A 779 16.37 38.82 -26.67
C CYS A 779 15.77 39.50 -25.45
N LEU A 780 14.95 38.78 -24.68
CA LEU A 780 14.81 38.97 -23.25
C LEU A 780 15.42 37.71 -22.61
N PRO A 781 16.41 37.81 -21.73
CA PRO A 781 17.04 36.63 -21.14
C PRO A 781 16.10 36.06 -20.06
N SER A 782 15.57 34.86 -20.30
CA SER A 782 15.02 34.01 -19.25
C SER A 782 16.15 33.19 -18.66
N GLU A 783 16.71 33.61 -17.54
CA GLU A 783 17.80 32.90 -16.82
C GLU A 783 17.42 31.49 -16.30
N SER A 784 16.20 30.99 -16.56
CA SER A 784 15.78 29.64 -16.19
C SER A 784 15.85 28.60 -17.33
N SER A 785 16.15 28.99 -18.58
CA SER A 785 16.15 28.06 -19.72
C SER A 785 17.51 27.38 -19.97
N ASP A 786 18.62 28.02 -19.62
CA ASP A 786 19.96 27.55 -20.00
C ASP A 786 20.42 26.30 -19.20
N LEU A 787 19.97 26.15 -17.95
CA LEU A 787 20.28 25.00 -17.09
C LEU A 787 19.63 23.69 -17.55
N THR A 788 18.48 23.75 -18.23
CA THR A 788 17.80 22.55 -18.72
C THR A 788 18.45 21.97 -19.97
N VAL A 789 19.21 22.77 -20.72
CA VAL A 789 19.84 22.34 -21.98
C VAL A 789 21.16 21.62 -21.69
N THR A 790 21.99 22.14 -20.79
CA THR A 790 23.27 21.53 -20.37
C THR A 790 23.09 20.14 -19.75
N PHE A 791 22.04 19.96 -18.93
CA PHE A 791 21.77 18.69 -18.25
C PHE A 791 21.56 17.50 -19.20
N TRP A 792 20.99 17.69 -20.38
CA TRP A 792 20.71 16.59 -21.33
C TRP A 792 21.80 16.39 -22.39
N GLU A 793 22.81 17.27 -22.45
CA GLU A 793 23.82 17.27 -23.52
C GLU A 793 25.06 16.42 -23.19
N TYR A 794 25.39 16.25 -21.91
CA TYR A 794 26.58 15.52 -21.45
C TYR A 794 26.22 14.27 -20.66
N ASP A 795 26.92 13.14 -20.87
CA ASP A 795 26.76 11.88 -20.11
C ASP A 795 28.02 11.57 -19.30
N GLU A 796 27.94 11.74 -17.98
CA GLU A 796 29.05 11.52 -17.05
C GLU A 796 29.18 10.04 -16.66
N GLY A 797 28.12 9.24 -16.81
CA GLY A 797 28.09 7.86 -16.31
C GLY A 797 29.13 6.97 -17.01
N LEU A 798 29.29 7.12 -18.33
CA LEU A 798 30.29 6.37 -19.08
C LEU A 798 31.72 6.81 -18.76
N GLU A 799 31.92 8.09 -18.43
CA GLU A 799 33.22 8.64 -18.04
C GLU A 799 33.62 8.17 -16.65
N GLU A 800 32.67 8.09 -15.73
CA GLU A 800 32.88 7.56 -14.39
C GLU A 800 33.29 6.09 -14.43
N ILE A 801 32.57 5.26 -15.19
CA ILE A 801 32.91 3.84 -15.36
C ILE A 801 34.32 3.70 -15.96
N ARG A 802 34.70 4.57 -16.91
CA ARG A 802 36.06 4.61 -17.47
C ARG A 802 37.11 5.12 -16.48
N ARG A 803 36.76 6.02 -15.56
CA ARG A 803 37.65 6.51 -14.50
C ARG A 803 37.98 5.37 -13.54
N LEU A 804 36.96 4.66 -13.07
CA LEU A 804 37.11 3.50 -12.19
C LEU A 804 37.95 2.38 -12.82
N ARG A 805 37.83 2.19 -14.14
CA ARG A 805 38.70 1.27 -14.90
C ARG A 805 40.18 1.69 -14.89
N LYS A 806 40.48 2.98 -14.81
CA LYS A 806 41.86 3.48 -14.77
C LYS A 806 42.45 3.45 -13.36
N GLU A 807 41.60 3.45 -12.33
CA GLU A 807 41.97 3.46 -10.91
C GLU A 807 42.15 2.04 -10.33
N GLY A 808 41.43 1.05 -10.86
CA GLY A 808 41.61 -0.39 -10.55
C GLY A 808 42.50 -1.09 -11.55
#